data_AF-A0A3S8VYR4-F1
#
_entry.id   AF-A0A3S8VYR4-F1
#
_cell.length_a   1.000
_cell.length_b   1.000
_cell.length_c   1.000
_cell.angle_alpha   90.00
_cell.angle_beta   90.00
_cell.angle_gamma   90.00
#
_symmetry.space_group_name_H-M   'P 1'
#
loop_
_entity.id
_entity.type
_entity.pdbx_description
1 polymer ?
#
loop_
_entity_poly.entity_id
_entity_poly.type
_entity_poly.pdbx_seq_one_letter_code
_entity_poly.pdbx_strand_id
1 'polypeptide(L)'
;MTTAPYGSWPSPLTAALAATHDGRPEYLDAVGDEVWWTAPRPREGGRRALVRLRPDGTEESVLPPPWNVRNRVIEYGGRPWAGVPRATGGPLIVFTHFADQRLYAYEPDGGGEPRPLTPVSAVGGGLRWCDAVVLPERGEVWCVLEEFTGQAPTDVRRVLAAVPLDGSAAADRSAVRELTDDRHRFVTGPRLSPDGRQAAWIAWDHPQMPWDGTELRVADVTGEGRLAGVTTVLGAQTGSEAESVAQAEWLPDGTLVAATDRSGWWNLHRVDPATAVTTELCPLPEEFADALWKVGLRWFAVLGSGLVATLHGTGGTRLGVLDPATGELADVPGPWSNWAAALAVAGERVFGLAASPVTGYEVVELDTATGYARVAGNAHRDAVGPDFLPRPVSRTFAGPGGREVHAHVYPPHHPELTGPEDELPPYVIWAHGGPTGHVPLVLDLEIAYFTSRGIGVAEVNYGGSTGYGRAYRERLREQWGVVDVEDCAAVARALADEGTADPARLAIRGGSAGGWTTAASLTSPLAEGLYACGTIVYPILDLAGWATDETHDFESRYLESLVGPLAEVPERYRDRSPVHHADRITAPFLLLQGLDDVICPPVQSERFLAALAGRGVPHAYLTFDGEGHGFRRADTLIRALEAELSLYAQTFGFAAPDVPAVDLGAPVPPAAATARPAAPGTGSAAALVRPRRLRTGDRVAVVAPSGGFPRKELDAGVEVLRGWGLDVVVHPTAYGEHDTLSYLAADDAARARDFERAWCDPEVAAVFSGRGGYGAHRMLDHVDWAALRAAGPKVYVGFSDATALHEAIATHLGVATLHGPMPAWAPFAADDTTREHLRRTLFEPAAVQRLTSPGARALVPGRARGVTLGGCVSLLAAGLGTPGARAGAAGGILLIEDVEEEDYRLDRILTQLRRSGWLTGVAGVVCGTWEDSGPYEAVRAVLADRLGDLGVPVLEGLDFGHGVPALTVPLGLPAVLDADAGTLTLDAPGLA
;
A
#
# COMPACT_ATOMS: atom_id res chain seq x y z
N MET A 1 -2.13 -41.03 9.57
CA MET A 1 -2.14 -39.94 8.60
C MET A 1 -3.20 -40.25 7.56
N THR A 2 -4.02 -39.26 7.23
CA THR A 2 -5.06 -39.35 6.21
C THR A 2 -4.53 -38.70 4.93
N THR A 3 -4.84 -39.26 3.77
CA THR A 3 -4.39 -38.72 2.48
C THR A 3 -5.37 -37.67 1.98
N ALA A 4 -4.87 -36.51 1.55
CA ALA A 4 -5.65 -35.46 0.89
C ALA A 4 -4.81 -34.76 -0.20
N PRO A 5 -5.40 -34.29 -1.31
CA PRO A 5 -4.66 -33.59 -2.36
C PRO A 5 -3.91 -32.38 -1.82
N TYR A 6 -2.70 -32.14 -2.33
CA TYR A 6 -1.92 -30.99 -1.94
C TYR A 6 -2.65 -29.67 -2.30
N GLY A 7 -2.55 -28.67 -1.41
CA GLY A 7 -3.29 -27.40 -1.52
C GLY A 7 -4.65 -27.41 -0.81
N SER A 8 -5.25 -28.58 -0.61
CA SER A 8 -6.61 -28.72 -0.05
C SER A 8 -6.65 -29.11 1.44
N TRP A 9 -5.51 -29.13 2.13
CA TRP A 9 -5.48 -29.55 3.53
C TRP A 9 -6.15 -28.49 4.42
N PRO A 10 -7.13 -28.84 5.26
CA PRO A 10 -7.68 -27.92 6.25
C PRO A 10 -6.56 -27.47 7.20
N SER A 11 -6.53 -26.18 7.51
CA SER A 11 -5.50 -25.61 8.40
C SER A 11 -6.11 -24.61 9.38
N PRO A 12 -5.71 -24.65 10.67
CA PRO A 12 -6.12 -23.66 11.65
C PRO A 12 -5.47 -22.29 11.43
N LEU A 13 -4.42 -22.21 10.60
CA LEU A 13 -3.77 -20.96 10.22
C LEU A 13 -4.66 -20.24 9.19
N THR A 14 -5.44 -19.26 9.63
CA THR A 14 -6.22 -18.37 8.76
C THR A 14 -5.38 -17.18 8.30
N ALA A 15 -5.78 -16.52 7.21
CA ALA A 15 -5.14 -15.28 6.77
C ALA A 15 -5.19 -14.19 7.86
N ALA A 16 -6.29 -14.13 8.63
CA ALA A 16 -6.42 -13.23 9.77
C ALA A 16 -5.39 -13.51 10.88
N LEU A 17 -5.07 -14.79 11.12
CA LEU A 17 -4.06 -15.16 12.11
C LEU A 17 -2.65 -14.80 11.64
N ALA A 18 -2.33 -15.08 10.37
CA ALA A 18 -1.07 -14.66 9.76
C ALA A 18 -0.91 -13.13 9.82
N ALA A 19 -1.92 -12.37 9.38
CA ALA A 19 -1.92 -10.91 9.40
C ALA A 19 -1.76 -10.30 10.81
N THR A 20 -2.23 -10.97 11.87
CA THR A 20 -2.04 -10.49 13.25
C THR A 20 -0.63 -10.67 13.79
N HIS A 21 0.15 -11.57 13.20
CA HIS A 21 1.53 -11.84 13.59
C HIS A 21 2.53 -11.26 12.59
N ASP A 22 2.07 -10.50 11.60
CA ASP A 22 2.94 -9.81 10.66
C ASP A 22 3.76 -8.70 11.35
N GLY A 23 5.02 -8.62 10.94
CA GLY A 23 6.05 -7.76 11.52
C GLY A 23 6.75 -8.33 12.76
N ARG A 24 7.64 -7.52 13.33
CA ARG A 24 8.45 -7.87 14.51
C ARG A 24 8.74 -6.64 15.38
N PRO A 25 9.12 -6.80 16.65
CA PRO A 25 9.78 -5.75 17.41
C PRO A 25 10.94 -5.12 16.62
N GLU A 26 11.14 -3.81 16.75
CA GLU A 26 12.26 -3.08 16.13
C GLU A 26 12.77 -2.00 17.09
N TYR A 27 14.03 -1.57 16.89
CA TYR A 27 14.66 -0.47 17.63
C TYR A 27 14.65 -0.69 19.15
N LEU A 28 15.10 -1.87 19.57
CA LEU A 28 15.36 -2.21 20.96
C LEU A 28 16.47 -1.32 21.53
N ASP A 29 16.25 -0.69 22.69
CA ASP A 29 17.30 0.00 23.44
C ASP A 29 17.02 0.02 24.95
N ALA A 30 18.06 0.31 25.74
CA ALA A 30 17.97 0.42 27.19
C ALA A 30 17.80 1.88 27.64
N VAL A 31 16.96 2.10 28.65
CA VAL A 31 16.78 3.40 29.31
C VAL A 31 16.95 3.21 30.81
N GLY A 32 18.17 3.39 31.30
CA GLY A 32 18.51 3.01 32.68
C GLY A 32 18.50 1.50 32.85
N ASP A 33 17.65 0.99 33.74
CA ASP A 33 17.42 -0.44 33.99
C ASP A 33 16.22 -1.00 33.21
N GLU A 34 15.54 -0.18 32.43
CA GLU A 34 14.40 -0.56 31.60
C GLU A 34 14.83 -0.87 30.17
N VAL A 35 14.05 -1.70 29.48
CA VAL A 35 14.26 -2.05 28.07
C VAL A 35 13.03 -1.67 27.25
N TRP A 36 13.25 -1.09 26.08
CA TRP A 36 12.20 -0.47 25.29
C TRP A 36 12.34 -0.84 23.82
N TRP A 37 11.22 -0.97 23.11
CA TRP A 37 11.21 -1.26 21.67
C TRP A 37 9.93 -0.77 21.01
N THR A 38 9.94 -0.68 19.68
CA THR A 38 8.72 -0.46 18.91
C THR A 38 8.11 -1.79 18.48
N ALA A 39 6.78 -1.94 18.54
CA ALA A 39 6.09 -3.15 18.13
C ALA A 39 4.91 -2.82 17.19
N PRO A 40 4.64 -3.66 16.17
CA PRO A 40 3.51 -3.44 15.26
C PRO A 40 2.16 -3.61 15.97
N ARG A 41 1.15 -2.88 15.52
CA ARG A 41 -0.26 -3.04 15.92
C ARG A 41 -1.16 -3.05 14.67
N PRO A 42 -1.23 -4.18 13.92
CA PRO A 42 -1.99 -4.26 12.67
C PRO A 42 -3.48 -3.91 12.81
N ARG A 43 -4.09 -4.25 13.95
CA ARG A 43 -5.51 -3.95 14.27
C ARG A 43 -5.78 -2.52 14.75
N GLU A 44 -4.73 -1.72 14.99
CA GLU A 44 -4.84 -0.33 15.44
C GLU A 44 -4.40 0.62 14.32
N GLY A 45 -4.90 0.37 13.10
CA GLY A 45 -4.57 1.15 11.90
C GLY A 45 -3.12 0.97 11.43
N GLY A 46 -2.49 -0.17 11.72
CA GLY A 46 -1.11 -0.46 11.28
C GLY A 46 -0.03 0.40 11.95
N ARG A 47 -0.33 1.03 13.09
CA ARG A 47 0.65 1.86 13.82
C ARG A 47 1.77 1.02 14.45
N ARG A 48 2.90 1.66 14.76
CA ARG A 48 3.91 1.12 15.68
C ARG A 48 3.73 1.70 17.08
N ALA A 49 3.53 0.84 18.07
CA ALA A 49 3.50 1.20 19.48
C ALA A 49 4.92 1.27 20.05
N LEU A 50 5.14 2.07 21.08
CA LEU A 50 6.33 2.00 21.94
C LEU A 50 6.00 1.15 23.18
N VAL A 51 6.82 0.12 23.41
CA VAL A 51 6.68 -0.86 24.49
C VAL A 51 7.81 -0.67 25.48
N ARG A 52 7.48 -0.73 26.77
CA ARG A 52 8.38 -0.61 27.92
C ARG A 52 8.37 -1.92 28.70
N LEU A 53 9.54 -2.47 28.97
CA LEU A 53 9.79 -3.58 29.88
C LEU A 53 10.51 -3.04 31.12
N ARG A 54 9.84 -3.16 32.27
CA ARG A 54 10.38 -2.77 33.57
C ARG A 54 11.24 -3.90 34.18
N PRO A 55 12.14 -3.60 35.13
CA PRO A 55 12.98 -4.61 35.79
C PRO A 55 12.22 -5.72 36.52
N ASP A 56 10.95 -5.46 36.90
CA ASP A 56 10.08 -6.46 37.55
C ASP A 56 9.41 -7.42 36.55
N GLY A 57 9.68 -7.26 35.25
CA GLY A 57 9.10 -8.05 34.17
C GLY A 57 7.78 -7.51 33.62
N THR A 58 7.30 -6.36 34.10
CA THR A 58 6.09 -5.73 33.56
C THR A 58 6.35 -5.19 32.16
N GLU A 59 5.56 -5.66 31.19
CA GLU A 59 5.57 -5.21 29.80
C GLU A 59 4.30 -4.40 29.49
N GLU A 60 4.45 -3.16 29.01
CA GLU A 60 3.32 -2.28 28.70
C GLU A 60 3.56 -1.40 27.47
N SER A 61 2.49 -1.08 26.73
CA SER A 61 2.54 -0.04 25.70
C SER A 61 2.31 1.33 26.35
N VAL A 62 3.24 2.26 26.13
CA VAL A 62 3.25 3.55 26.85
C VAL A 62 2.57 4.71 26.12
N LEU A 63 2.22 4.51 24.84
CA LEU A 63 1.60 5.51 23.98
C LEU A 63 0.34 4.92 23.34
N PRO A 64 -0.86 5.40 23.74
CA PRO A 64 -2.12 4.92 23.19
C PRO A 64 -2.32 5.39 21.74
N PRO A 65 -3.24 4.78 20.97
CA PRO A 65 -3.70 5.35 19.71
C PRO A 65 -4.16 6.82 19.88
N PRO A 66 -3.90 7.71 18.90
CA PRO A 66 -3.38 7.42 17.56
C PRO A 66 -1.85 7.49 17.43
N TRP A 67 -1.08 7.57 18.53
CA TRP A 67 0.37 7.71 18.46
C TRP A 67 1.03 6.54 17.72
N ASN A 68 1.79 6.89 16.69
CA ASN A 68 2.46 5.97 15.78
C ASN A 68 3.96 6.31 15.74
N VAL A 69 4.79 5.46 16.35
CA VAL A 69 6.22 5.70 16.59
C VAL A 69 7.04 5.24 15.38
N ARG A 70 7.02 6.06 14.33
CA ARG A 70 7.65 5.82 13.04
C ARG A 70 7.85 7.15 12.29
N ASN A 71 8.83 7.20 11.40
CA ASN A 71 9.09 8.32 10.51
C ASN A 71 9.29 7.84 9.06
N ARG A 72 9.42 8.79 8.14
CA ARG A 72 9.62 8.60 6.69
C ARG A 72 11.00 9.08 6.22
N VAL A 73 11.99 9.23 7.11
CA VAL A 73 13.36 9.49 6.65
C VAL A 73 13.75 8.40 5.66
N ILE A 74 14.24 8.79 4.48
CA ILE A 74 14.51 7.89 3.33
C ILE A 74 13.35 6.93 2.96
N GLU A 75 12.11 7.30 3.32
CA GLU A 75 10.84 6.56 3.23
C GLU A 75 10.77 5.19 3.96
N TYR A 76 11.89 4.49 4.17
CA TYR A 76 11.94 3.29 5.02
C TYR A 76 11.89 3.61 6.51
N GLY A 77 12.22 4.86 6.87
CA GLY A 77 12.36 5.34 8.23
C GLY A 77 13.73 5.06 8.84
N GLY A 78 14.03 5.75 9.92
CA GLY A 78 15.15 5.46 10.81
C GLY A 78 14.70 5.26 12.25
N ARG A 79 15.66 5.04 13.16
CA ARG A 79 15.42 4.88 14.60
C ARG A 79 14.47 5.97 15.12
N PRO A 80 13.23 5.62 15.52
CA PRO A 80 12.18 6.61 15.67
C PRO A 80 12.08 7.17 17.08
N TRP A 81 12.86 6.67 18.03
CA TRP A 81 12.81 7.07 19.43
C TRP A 81 14.18 6.99 20.10
N ALA A 82 14.35 7.73 21.19
CA ALA A 82 15.47 7.64 22.11
C ALA A 82 15.00 7.99 23.54
N GLY A 83 15.73 7.57 24.56
CA GLY A 83 15.36 7.82 25.94
C GLY A 83 16.55 7.92 26.87
N VAL A 84 16.37 8.66 27.97
CA VAL A 84 17.36 8.77 29.05
C VAL A 84 16.68 8.64 30.41
N PRO A 85 17.29 7.92 31.37
CA PRO A 85 16.77 7.85 32.73
C PRO A 85 16.95 9.20 33.43
N ARG A 86 16.10 9.49 34.42
CA ARG A 86 16.24 10.66 35.29
C ARG A 86 16.15 10.25 36.75
N ALA A 87 16.82 11.02 37.62
CA ALA A 87 16.81 10.75 39.06
C ALA A 87 15.41 10.85 39.71
N THR A 88 14.52 11.65 39.13
CA THR A 88 13.14 11.87 39.58
C THR A 88 12.21 12.06 38.38
N GLY A 89 10.94 11.65 38.50
CA GLY A 89 9.92 11.87 37.47
C GLY A 89 9.95 10.87 36.29
N GLY A 90 10.62 9.73 36.45
CA GLY A 90 10.72 8.71 35.39
C GLY A 90 11.60 9.14 34.21
N PRO A 91 11.75 8.28 33.19
CA PRO A 91 12.58 8.57 32.02
C PRO A 91 12.02 9.71 31.17
N LEU A 92 12.90 10.37 30.43
CA LEU A 92 12.51 11.28 29.34
C LEU A 92 12.66 10.52 28.02
N ILE A 93 11.57 10.41 27.27
CA ILE A 93 11.53 9.77 25.95
C ILE A 93 11.33 10.86 24.89
N VAL A 94 12.03 10.72 23.77
CA VAL A 94 11.73 11.46 22.54
C VAL A 94 11.41 10.49 21.43
N PHE A 95 10.40 10.81 20.62
CA PHE A 95 9.96 9.91 19.55
C PHE A 95 9.38 10.68 18.36
N THR A 96 9.38 10.06 17.20
CA THR A 96 8.81 10.60 15.98
C THR A 96 7.40 10.08 15.77
N HIS A 97 6.47 10.99 15.48
CA HIS A 97 5.09 10.62 15.20
C HIS A 97 4.82 10.56 13.70
N PHE A 98 4.32 9.42 13.21
CA PHE A 98 4.16 9.19 11.78
C PHE A 98 3.18 10.16 11.08
N ALA A 99 2.12 10.60 11.75
CA ALA A 99 1.07 11.38 11.08
C ALA A 99 1.55 12.78 10.65
N ASP A 100 2.42 13.42 11.45
CA ASP A 100 2.90 14.77 11.21
C ASP A 100 4.43 14.86 11.01
N GLN A 101 5.13 13.73 11.13
CA GLN A 101 6.58 13.59 11.02
C GLN A 101 7.37 14.42 12.05
N ARG A 102 6.74 14.93 13.10
CA ARG A 102 7.43 15.73 14.13
C ARG A 102 8.12 14.84 15.16
N LEU A 103 9.13 15.42 15.81
CA LEU A 103 9.74 14.86 17.02
C LEU A 103 8.95 15.37 18.24
N TYR A 104 8.60 14.48 19.14
CA TYR A 104 7.88 14.73 20.39
C TYR A 104 8.73 14.32 21.58
N ALA A 105 8.52 14.97 22.72
CA ALA A 105 9.04 14.53 24.01
C ALA A 105 7.89 14.08 24.91
N TYR A 106 8.17 13.10 25.77
CA TYR A 106 7.18 12.48 26.63
C TYR A 106 7.82 11.92 27.91
N GLU A 107 7.07 12.03 29.01
CA GLU A 107 7.49 11.57 30.35
C GLU A 107 6.41 10.60 30.87
N PRO A 108 6.57 9.28 30.65
CA PRO A 108 5.50 8.30 30.84
C PRO A 108 5.00 8.21 32.29
N ASP A 109 5.86 8.49 33.27
CA ASP A 109 5.51 8.44 34.70
C ASP A 109 4.96 9.79 35.23
N GLY A 110 4.93 10.83 34.39
CA GLY A 110 4.51 12.19 34.76
C GLY A 110 3.03 12.52 34.50
N GLY A 111 2.32 11.68 33.74
CA GLY A 111 0.89 11.84 33.45
C GLY A 111 0.52 12.98 32.48
N GLY A 112 1.49 13.65 31.86
CA GLY A 112 1.27 14.66 30.82
C GLY A 112 1.24 14.05 29.41
N GLU A 113 0.70 14.76 28.43
CA GLU A 113 0.66 14.32 27.02
C GLU A 113 2.00 14.54 26.30
N PRO A 114 2.32 13.78 25.23
CA PRO A 114 3.46 14.07 24.37
C PRO A 114 3.41 15.50 23.83
N ARG A 115 4.54 16.20 23.93
CA ARG A 115 4.67 17.61 23.48
C ARG A 115 5.62 17.70 22.27
N PRO A 116 5.29 18.48 21.24
CA PRO A 116 6.15 18.58 20.07
C PRO A 116 7.44 19.36 20.37
N LEU A 117 8.52 18.99 19.67
CA LEU A 117 9.83 19.63 19.71
C LEU A 117 10.15 20.36 18.40
N THR A 118 9.66 19.86 17.27
CA THR A 118 10.07 20.35 15.94
C THR A 118 8.92 21.03 15.18
N PRO A 119 9.23 21.93 14.24
CA PRO A 119 8.24 22.57 13.39
C PRO A 119 7.83 21.66 12.23
N VAL A 120 6.88 22.14 11.41
CA VAL A 120 6.45 21.50 10.15
C VAL A 120 6.81 22.39 8.96
N SER A 121 6.90 21.80 7.77
CA SER A 121 7.07 22.52 6.50
C SER A 121 6.04 22.02 5.49
N ALA A 122 5.52 22.95 4.68
CA ALA A 122 4.61 22.64 3.56
C ALA A 122 5.35 22.44 2.22
N VAL A 123 6.70 22.49 2.22
CA VAL A 123 7.52 22.25 1.03
C VAL A 123 7.75 20.74 0.88
N GLY A 124 7.40 20.18 -0.28
CA GLY A 124 7.59 18.76 -0.59
C GLY A 124 7.10 17.82 0.51
N GLY A 125 7.95 16.86 0.89
CA GLY A 125 7.72 15.92 1.98
C GLY A 125 7.89 16.48 3.39
N GLY A 126 8.12 17.79 3.55
CA GLY A 126 8.21 18.49 4.82
C GLY A 126 9.55 18.34 5.55
N LEU A 127 9.50 18.22 6.88
CA LEU A 127 10.65 17.96 7.76
C LEU A 127 10.47 16.59 8.40
N ARG A 128 11.51 15.75 8.37
CA ARG A 128 11.52 14.42 9.00
C ARG A 128 12.77 14.25 9.84
N TRP A 129 12.68 13.41 10.86
CA TRP A 129 13.74 13.26 11.89
C TRP A 129 13.95 11.79 12.23
N CYS A 130 15.17 11.40 12.58
CA CYS A 130 15.45 10.05 13.12
C CYS A 130 16.80 9.98 13.85
N ASP A 131 17.09 8.83 14.47
CA ASP A 131 18.38 8.49 15.10
C ASP A 131 18.83 9.52 16.14
N ALA A 132 17.91 9.79 17.07
CA ALA A 132 18.07 10.77 18.13
C ALA A 132 19.03 10.32 19.23
N VAL A 133 19.76 11.28 19.78
CA VAL A 133 20.58 11.19 20.99
C VAL A 133 20.14 12.33 21.92
N VAL A 134 19.60 11.98 23.10
CA VAL A 134 19.11 12.96 24.07
C VAL A 134 20.27 13.43 24.94
N LEU A 135 20.48 14.75 25.03
CA LEU A 135 21.56 15.40 25.76
C LEU A 135 20.99 16.38 26.81
N PRO A 136 20.47 15.89 27.95
CA PRO A 136 19.82 16.72 28.96
C PRO A 136 20.72 17.82 29.53
N GLU A 137 22.03 17.56 29.62
CA GLU A 137 23.04 18.50 30.08
C GLU A 137 23.20 19.71 29.15
N ARG A 138 22.81 19.56 27.88
CA ARG A 138 22.74 20.64 26.89
C ARG A 138 21.33 21.18 26.71
N GLY A 139 20.31 20.48 27.20
CA GLY A 139 18.91 20.80 26.92
C GLY A 139 18.54 20.56 25.45
N GLU A 140 19.19 19.61 24.78
CA GLU A 140 19.05 19.36 23.34
C GLU A 140 18.82 17.87 23.03
N VAL A 141 18.30 17.60 21.83
CA VAL A 141 18.33 16.31 21.17
C VAL A 141 19.10 16.46 19.88
N TRP A 142 20.13 15.66 19.67
CA TRP A 142 20.86 15.62 18.40
C TRP A 142 20.33 14.48 17.54
N CYS A 143 20.06 14.72 16.26
CA CYS A 143 19.43 13.75 15.37
C CYS A 143 19.74 14.04 13.90
N VAL A 144 19.30 13.17 13.00
CA VAL A 144 19.24 13.47 11.56
C VAL A 144 17.99 14.30 11.27
N LEU A 145 18.14 15.36 10.47
CA LEU A 145 17.07 16.12 9.84
C LEU A 145 17.07 15.84 8.33
N GLU A 146 15.92 15.47 7.79
CA GLU A 146 15.64 15.46 6.36
C GLU A 146 14.67 16.61 6.04
N GLU A 147 15.10 17.54 5.19
CA GLU A 147 14.39 18.79 4.88
C GLU A 147 14.20 18.93 3.37
N PHE A 148 12.94 18.91 2.94
CA PHE A 148 12.59 19.14 1.54
C PHE A 148 12.78 20.62 1.17
N THR A 149 13.46 20.84 0.05
CA THR A 149 13.76 22.16 -0.51
C THR A 149 12.92 22.49 -1.75
N GLY A 150 12.19 21.51 -2.27
CA GLY A 150 11.30 21.63 -3.43
C GLY A 150 10.19 20.59 -3.40
N GLN A 151 9.50 20.41 -4.53
CA GLN A 151 8.34 19.51 -4.64
C GLN A 151 8.73 18.12 -5.18
N ALA A 152 9.87 18.01 -5.87
CA ALA A 152 10.32 16.71 -6.35
C ALA A 152 10.77 15.83 -5.17
N PRO A 153 10.63 14.50 -5.26
CA PRO A 153 11.12 13.58 -4.24
C PRO A 153 12.62 13.71 -3.96
N THR A 154 13.40 14.19 -4.93
CA THR A 154 14.86 14.38 -4.89
C THR A 154 15.29 15.78 -4.45
N ASP A 155 14.35 16.74 -4.37
CA ASP A 155 14.56 18.11 -3.85
C ASP A 155 14.64 18.11 -2.32
N VAL A 156 15.67 17.48 -1.79
CA VAL A 156 15.83 17.24 -0.35
C VAL A 156 17.29 17.37 0.05
N ARG A 157 17.51 17.83 1.29
CA ARG A 157 18.81 17.84 1.95
C ARG A 157 18.74 17.14 3.30
N ARG A 158 19.87 16.63 3.78
CA ARG A 158 19.99 16.01 5.11
C ARG A 158 21.18 16.57 5.86
N VAL A 159 20.99 16.80 7.15
CA VAL A 159 22.02 17.31 8.07
C VAL A 159 21.86 16.67 9.45
N LEU A 160 22.93 16.68 10.24
CA LEU A 160 22.78 16.48 11.68
C LEU A 160 22.26 17.78 12.29
N ALA A 161 21.29 17.69 13.20
CA ALA A 161 20.63 18.83 13.81
C ALA A 161 20.49 18.67 15.33
N ALA A 162 20.57 19.78 16.04
CA ALA A 162 20.25 19.90 17.46
C ALA A 162 18.90 20.60 17.65
N VAL A 163 17.98 19.93 18.35
CA VAL A 163 16.62 20.38 18.64
C VAL A 163 16.49 20.68 20.14
N PRO A 164 16.05 21.88 20.55
CA PRO A 164 15.84 22.22 21.95
C PRO A 164 14.78 21.35 22.64
N LEU A 165 15.12 20.77 23.80
CA LEU A 165 14.22 19.91 24.58
C LEU A 165 13.05 20.66 25.22
N ASP A 166 13.15 21.99 25.36
CA ASP A 166 12.12 22.85 25.93
C ASP A 166 10.93 23.11 25.00
N GLY A 167 11.02 22.67 23.74
CA GLY A 167 9.98 22.85 22.73
C GLY A 167 9.97 24.23 22.07
N SER A 168 10.98 25.08 22.32
CA SER A 168 11.09 26.41 21.69
C SER A 168 11.13 26.35 20.16
N ALA A 169 11.64 25.26 19.58
CA ALA A 169 11.65 25.03 18.14
C ALA A 169 10.33 24.49 17.55
N ALA A 170 9.32 24.16 18.38
CA ALA A 170 8.11 23.49 17.91
C ALA A 170 7.34 24.28 16.83
N ALA A 171 7.50 25.60 16.77
CA ALA A 171 6.95 26.46 15.73
C ALA A 171 8.01 27.37 15.06
N ASP A 172 9.30 27.11 15.30
CA ASP A 172 10.40 27.95 14.85
C ASP A 172 11.57 27.10 14.32
N ARG A 173 11.68 27.02 12.99
CA ARG A 173 12.77 26.31 12.31
C ARG A 173 14.15 26.94 12.58
N SER A 174 14.23 28.23 12.88
CA SER A 174 15.49 28.92 13.17
C SER A 174 16.07 28.57 14.54
N ALA A 175 15.24 28.03 15.45
CA ALA A 175 15.68 27.51 16.75
C ALA A 175 16.30 26.09 16.64
N VAL A 176 16.20 25.43 15.49
CA VAL A 176 16.91 24.18 15.21
C VAL A 176 18.31 24.50 14.68
N ARG A 177 19.34 24.01 15.36
CA ARG A 177 20.73 24.28 15.00
C ARG A 177 21.31 23.17 14.14
N GLU A 178 21.86 23.52 12.99
CA GLU A 178 22.55 22.57 12.11
C GLU A 178 23.95 22.29 12.67
N LEU A 179 24.28 21.01 12.82
CA LEU A 179 25.55 20.51 13.36
C LEU A 179 26.57 20.25 12.25
N THR A 180 26.09 19.85 11.07
CA THR A 180 26.87 19.66 9.85
C THR A 180 26.39 20.60 8.74
N ASP A 181 27.19 20.74 7.68
CA ASP A 181 26.69 21.24 6.41
C ASP A 181 25.89 20.15 5.66
N ASP A 182 25.33 20.50 4.51
CA ASP A 182 24.53 19.63 3.64
C ASP A 182 25.33 19.08 2.45
N ARG A 183 26.66 18.96 2.59
CA ARG A 183 27.54 18.44 1.52
C ARG A 183 27.25 16.99 1.16
N HIS A 184 26.85 16.19 2.15
CA HIS A 184 26.47 14.81 1.94
C HIS A 184 24.95 14.70 1.89
N ARG A 185 24.42 14.01 0.87
CA ARG A 185 22.98 13.81 0.69
C ARG A 185 22.37 12.89 1.75
N PHE A 186 23.15 11.93 2.23
CA PHE A 186 22.72 10.97 3.23
C PHE A 186 23.70 10.92 4.40
N VAL A 187 23.16 10.88 5.62
CA VAL A 187 23.91 10.88 6.87
C VAL A 187 23.19 10.05 7.93
N THR A 188 23.94 9.44 8.85
CA THR A 188 23.39 8.83 10.07
C THR A 188 23.38 9.81 11.24
N GLY A 189 22.75 9.45 12.36
CA GLY A 189 22.83 10.24 13.57
C GLY A 189 24.23 10.19 14.19
N PRO A 190 24.58 11.18 15.04
CA PRO A 190 25.88 11.23 15.68
C PRO A 190 26.05 10.12 16.72
N ARG A 191 27.29 9.67 16.91
CA ARG A 191 27.76 8.85 18.02
C ARG A 191 28.84 9.61 18.78
N LEU A 192 28.54 10.00 20.01
CA LEU A 192 29.44 10.78 20.84
C LEU A 192 30.46 9.88 21.53
N SER A 193 31.71 10.36 21.63
CA SER A 193 32.72 9.76 22.49
C SER A 193 32.28 9.83 23.96
N PRO A 194 32.76 8.93 24.85
CA PRO A 194 32.36 8.91 26.26
C PRO A 194 32.61 10.23 27.00
N ASP A 195 33.63 10.99 26.61
CA ASP A 195 33.94 12.31 27.17
C ASP A 195 33.16 13.47 26.53
N GLY A 196 32.33 13.18 25.52
CA GLY A 196 31.50 14.13 24.78
C GLY A 196 32.29 15.11 23.92
N ARG A 197 33.58 14.84 23.65
CA ARG A 197 34.47 15.74 22.89
C ARG A 197 34.61 15.40 21.42
N GLN A 198 34.18 14.23 20.99
CA GLN A 198 34.17 13.84 19.58
C GLN A 198 32.81 13.27 19.19
N ALA A 199 32.45 13.44 17.93
CA ALA A 199 31.28 12.84 17.32
C ALA A 199 31.69 12.09 16.05
N ALA A 200 31.15 10.89 15.87
CA ALA A 200 31.29 10.09 14.66
C ALA A 200 29.93 9.92 13.97
N TRP A 201 29.89 9.90 12.64
CA TRP A 201 28.70 9.56 11.86
C TRP A 201 29.08 9.02 10.48
N ILE A 202 28.17 8.30 9.83
CA ILE A 202 28.37 7.76 8.48
C ILE A 202 27.68 8.70 7.48
N ALA A 203 28.30 8.90 6.31
CA ALA A 203 27.77 9.72 5.23
C ALA A 203 28.00 9.07 3.85
N TRP A 204 27.09 9.32 2.91
CA TRP A 204 27.23 8.90 1.50
C TRP A 204 26.38 9.76 0.56
N ASP A 205 26.61 9.60 -0.74
CA ASP A 205 26.02 10.40 -1.80
C ASP A 205 25.61 9.57 -3.01
N HIS A 206 24.72 10.15 -3.81
CA HIS A 206 24.42 9.64 -5.14
C HIS A 206 25.68 9.53 -6.01
N PRO A 207 25.81 8.48 -6.86
CA PRO A 207 24.80 7.45 -7.12
C PRO A 207 24.88 6.21 -6.21
N GLN A 208 25.64 6.26 -5.12
CA GLN A 208 25.93 5.07 -4.31
C GLN A 208 24.82 4.77 -3.31
N MET A 209 24.57 3.47 -3.11
CA MET A 209 23.86 2.99 -1.92
C MET A 209 24.86 2.74 -0.78
N PRO A 210 24.44 2.70 0.50
CA PRO A 210 25.38 2.58 1.61
C PRO A 210 26.13 1.23 1.66
N TRP A 211 25.66 0.21 0.95
CA TRP A 211 26.37 -1.07 0.77
C TRP A 211 27.33 -1.08 -0.42
N ASP A 212 27.32 -0.05 -1.27
CA ASP A 212 28.33 0.15 -2.31
C ASP A 212 29.59 0.77 -1.69
N GLY A 213 29.41 1.88 -0.97
CA GLY A 213 30.47 2.56 -0.24
C GLY A 213 29.96 3.76 0.56
N THR A 214 30.61 4.05 1.69
CA THR A 214 30.26 5.14 2.61
C THR A 214 31.52 5.75 3.22
N GLU A 215 31.39 6.89 3.88
CA GLU A 215 32.46 7.52 4.66
C GLU A 215 32.10 7.58 6.15
N LEU A 216 33.01 7.13 7.01
CA LEU A 216 32.97 7.38 8.45
C LEU A 216 33.65 8.72 8.73
N ARG A 217 32.86 9.65 9.25
CA ARG A 217 33.24 11.03 9.54
C ARG A 217 33.42 11.21 11.04
N VAL A 218 34.44 11.96 11.45
CA VAL A 218 34.70 12.32 12.85
C VAL A 218 34.90 13.83 12.96
N ALA A 219 34.41 14.43 14.04
CA ALA A 219 34.61 15.85 14.35
C ALA A 219 34.76 16.08 15.85
N ASP A 220 35.45 17.16 16.22
CA ASP A 220 35.53 17.64 17.58
C ASP A 220 34.22 18.35 17.97
N VAL A 221 33.74 18.08 19.18
CA VAL A 221 32.58 18.73 19.80
C VAL A 221 33.08 19.88 20.67
N THR A 222 32.81 21.10 20.22
CA THR A 222 33.19 22.32 20.95
C THR A 222 32.36 22.50 22.23
N GLY A 223 32.79 23.40 23.12
CA GLY A 223 32.02 23.75 24.34
C GLY A 223 30.61 24.24 24.02
N GLU A 224 30.45 25.00 22.93
CA GLU A 224 29.16 25.50 22.42
C GLU A 224 28.32 24.41 21.70
N GLY A 225 28.81 23.17 21.63
CA GLY A 225 28.08 22.06 20.99
C GLY A 225 28.12 22.07 19.47
N ARG A 226 29.05 22.79 18.84
CA ARG A 226 29.31 22.75 17.39
C ARG A 226 30.30 21.63 17.04
N LEU A 227 30.17 21.07 15.84
CA LEU A 227 31.14 20.13 15.26
C LEU A 227 32.23 20.91 14.50
N ALA A 228 33.49 20.67 14.83
CA ALA A 228 34.65 21.33 14.23
C ALA A 228 35.67 20.31 13.73
N GLY A 229 36.46 20.69 12.72
CA GLY A 229 37.56 19.86 12.23
C GLY A 229 37.11 18.52 11.62
N VAL A 230 35.99 18.51 10.88
CA VAL A 230 35.42 17.29 10.29
C VAL A 230 36.43 16.60 9.36
N THR A 231 36.69 15.31 9.59
CA THR A 231 37.55 14.47 8.76
C THR A 231 36.87 13.15 8.41
N THR A 232 37.21 12.56 7.25
CA THR A 232 36.90 11.16 6.95
C THR A 232 38.03 10.30 7.49
N VAL A 233 37.69 9.31 8.33
CA VAL A 233 38.67 8.43 9.00
C VAL A 233 38.64 6.99 8.49
N LEU A 234 37.56 6.60 7.79
CA LEU A 234 37.41 5.28 7.18
C LEU A 234 36.40 5.34 6.03
N GLY A 235 36.52 4.43 5.07
CA GLY A 235 35.57 4.28 3.98
C GLY A 235 35.88 5.15 2.75
N ALA A 236 35.40 4.70 1.61
CA ALA A 236 35.41 5.44 0.35
C ALA A 236 34.15 5.09 -0.44
N GLN A 237 33.56 6.07 -1.10
CA GLN A 237 32.28 5.86 -1.78
C GLN A 237 32.42 5.22 -3.17
N THR A 238 33.54 5.44 -3.87
CA THR A 238 33.66 5.09 -5.29
C THR A 238 35.02 4.51 -5.65
N GLY A 239 35.11 3.86 -6.82
CA GLY A 239 36.35 3.33 -7.37
C GLY A 239 36.74 1.97 -6.77
N SER A 240 37.97 1.52 -7.06
CA SER A 240 38.49 0.23 -6.56
C SER A 240 38.73 0.20 -5.05
N GLU A 241 38.67 1.36 -4.40
CA GLU A 241 38.80 1.53 -2.95
C GLU A 241 37.44 1.61 -2.25
N ALA A 242 36.32 1.48 -2.99
CA ALA A 242 34.98 1.57 -2.43
C ALA A 242 34.79 0.59 -1.26
N GLU A 243 34.30 1.13 -0.14
CA GLU A 243 34.25 0.47 1.15
C GLU A 243 32.97 0.89 1.88
N SER A 244 32.18 -0.10 2.31
CA SER A 244 30.94 0.12 3.05
C SER A 244 31.18 0.00 4.55
N VAL A 245 31.02 1.12 5.25
CA VAL A 245 31.01 1.20 6.71
C VAL A 245 29.55 1.27 7.16
N ALA A 246 29.06 0.21 7.81
CA ALA A 246 27.64 0.07 8.14
C ALA A 246 27.28 0.60 9.53
N GLN A 247 28.22 0.58 10.49
CA GLN A 247 28.02 1.06 11.85
C GLN A 247 29.35 1.48 12.48
N ALA A 248 29.34 2.47 13.37
CA ALA A 248 30.47 2.86 14.20
C ALA A 248 30.02 3.19 15.63
N GLU A 249 30.81 2.83 16.65
CA GLU A 249 30.55 3.10 18.06
C GLU A 249 31.86 3.36 18.82
N TRP A 250 31.78 4.06 19.94
CA TRP A 250 32.93 4.32 20.81
C TRP A 250 33.00 3.33 21.98
N LEU A 251 34.19 2.78 22.23
CA LEU A 251 34.49 2.05 23.46
C LEU A 251 34.60 2.99 24.67
N PRO A 252 34.45 2.49 25.91
CA PRO A 252 34.53 3.33 27.11
C PRO A 252 35.88 4.05 27.29
N ASP A 253 36.94 3.52 26.69
CA ASP A 253 38.29 4.12 26.70
C ASP A 253 38.51 5.20 25.63
N GLY A 254 37.51 5.47 24.79
CA GLY A 254 37.58 6.42 23.70
C GLY A 254 38.11 5.84 22.38
N THR A 255 38.30 4.52 22.27
CA THR A 255 38.62 3.87 21.00
C THR A 255 37.39 3.85 20.08
N LEU A 256 37.54 4.23 18.81
CA LEU A 256 36.49 4.10 17.80
C LEU A 256 36.50 2.70 17.19
N VAL A 257 35.34 2.05 17.11
CA VAL A 257 35.15 0.74 16.44
C VAL A 257 34.13 0.90 15.32
N ALA A 258 34.40 0.28 14.18
CA ALA A 258 33.52 0.33 13.01
C ALA A 258 33.36 -1.05 12.36
N ALA A 259 32.17 -1.32 11.82
CA ALA A 259 31.89 -2.47 10.97
C ALA A 259 32.09 -2.08 9.49
N THR A 260 33.10 -2.64 8.84
CA THR A 260 33.45 -2.34 7.44
C THR A 260 33.67 -3.60 6.63
N ASP A 261 33.29 -3.58 5.34
CA ASP A 261 33.43 -4.70 4.41
C ASP A 261 34.75 -4.76 3.62
N ARG A 262 35.77 -3.98 4.01
CA ARG A 262 37.07 -3.92 3.31
C ARG A 262 37.78 -5.27 3.14
N SER A 263 37.50 -6.26 3.99
CA SER A 263 38.06 -7.62 3.89
C SER A 263 37.26 -8.52 2.93
N GLY A 264 36.18 -8.01 2.34
CA GLY A 264 35.18 -8.76 1.56
C GLY A 264 33.98 -9.21 2.40
N TRP A 265 34.00 -9.01 3.71
CA TRP A 265 32.93 -9.28 4.67
C TRP A 265 32.86 -8.13 5.66
N TRP A 266 31.67 -7.73 6.11
CA TRP A 266 31.60 -6.76 7.19
C TRP A 266 32.22 -7.35 8.44
N ASN A 267 33.36 -6.82 8.88
CA ASN A 267 34.04 -7.23 10.12
C ASN A 267 34.30 -5.99 10.99
N LEU A 268 34.44 -6.20 12.30
CA LEU A 268 34.72 -5.12 13.23
C LEU A 268 36.20 -4.73 13.22
N HIS A 269 36.45 -3.43 13.21
CA HIS A 269 37.79 -2.83 13.17
C HIS A 269 37.91 -1.75 14.23
N ARG A 270 39.05 -1.68 14.92
CA ARG A 270 39.43 -0.45 15.62
C ARG A 270 39.88 0.58 14.59
N VAL A 271 39.54 1.84 14.81
CA VAL A 271 39.91 2.98 13.99
C VAL A 271 40.58 4.02 14.87
N ASP A 272 41.79 4.44 14.53
CA ASP A 272 42.42 5.61 15.14
C ASP A 272 41.88 6.87 14.43
N PRO A 273 41.08 7.72 15.10
CA PRO A 273 40.48 8.88 14.48
C PRO A 273 41.50 9.97 14.08
N ALA A 274 42.71 9.96 14.65
CA ALA A 274 43.75 10.94 14.34
C ALA A 274 44.61 10.52 13.14
N THR A 275 44.87 9.21 12.98
CA THR A 275 45.76 8.68 11.93
C THR A 275 45.03 7.93 10.82
N ALA A 276 43.74 7.64 10.98
CA ALA A 276 42.94 6.77 10.11
C ALA A 276 43.49 5.33 9.98
N VAL A 277 44.40 4.92 10.88
CA VAL A 277 44.90 3.54 10.92
C VAL A 277 43.82 2.63 11.46
N THR A 278 43.59 1.51 10.76
CA THR A 278 42.61 0.50 11.15
C THR A 278 43.25 -0.82 11.52
N THR A 279 42.68 -1.51 12.50
CA THR A 279 43.09 -2.87 12.89
C THR A 279 41.86 -3.76 13.00
N GLU A 280 41.83 -4.86 12.24
CA GLU A 280 40.80 -5.90 12.35
C GLU A 280 40.75 -6.47 13.77
N LEU A 281 39.54 -6.61 14.31
CA LEU A 281 39.30 -7.17 15.64
C LEU A 281 39.06 -8.68 15.61
N CYS A 282 38.23 -9.13 14.67
CA CYS A 282 37.83 -10.52 14.56
C CYS A 282 37.63 -10.88 13.07
N PRO A 283 38.70 -11.24 12.35
CA PRO A 283 38.62 -11.53 10.92
C PRO A 283 37.95 -12.89 10.70
N LEU A 284 36.74 -12.89 10.16
CA LEU A 284 35.96 -14.09 9.84
C LEU A 284 35.23 -13.91 8.50
N PRO A 285 35.02 -15.00 7.73
CA PRO A 285 34.16 -15.00 6.55
C PRO A 285 32.68 -15.04 6.97
N GLU A 286 32.30 -14.10 7.82
CA GLU A 286 30.97 -13.90 8.40
C GLU A 286 30.66 -12.41 8.39
N GLU A 287 29.39 -12.06 8.25
CA GLU A 287 28.93 -10.67 8.30
C GLU A 287 28.71 -10.24 9.74
N PHE A 288 29.32 -9.14 10.17
CA PHE A 288 29.12 -8.46 11.47
C PHE A 288 28.23 -7.21 11.34
N ALA A 289 27.76 -6.94 10.12
CA ALA A 289 26.77 -5.93 9.80
C ALA A 289 25.98 -6.37 8.56
N ASP A 290 25.09 -5.52 8.06
CA ASP A 290 24.27 -5.79 6.88
C ASP A 290 24.00 -4.47 6.12
N ALA A 291 23.26 -4.55 5.02
CA ALA A 291 22.82 -3.40 4.24
C ALA A 291 22.07 -2.37 5.10
N LEU A 292 22.58 -1.14 5.13
CA LEU A 292 22.02 -0.04 5.93
C LEU A 292 20.81 0.62 5.23
N TRP A 293 19.68 -0.10 5.19
CA TRP A 293 18.40 0.39 4.64
C TRP A 293 17.67 1.40 5.52
N LYS A 294 17.96 1.37 6.83
CA LYS A 294 17.33 2.23 7.83
C LYS A 294 18.41 2.85 8.70
N VAL A 295 18.30 4.15 8.96
CA VAL A 295 19.26 4.86 9.82
C VAL A 295 19.08 4.42 11.27
N GLY A 296 20.20 4.14 11.96
CA GLY A 296 20.21 3.79 13.38
C GLY A 296 20.01 2.29 13.69
N LEU A 297 20.18 1.40 12.71
CA LEU A 297 20.32 -0.04 12.95
C LEU A 297 21.61 -0.33 13.74
N ARG A 298 21.59 -1.41 14.54
CA ARG A 298 22.72 -1.81 15.39
C ARG A 298 22.95 -3.31 15.29
N TRP A 299 24.10 -3.69 14.76
CA TRP A 299 24.60 -5.06 14.75
C TRP A 299 25.59 -5.31 15.88
N PHE A 300 26.21 -4.27 16.43
CA PHE A 300 27.00 -4.39 17.64
C PHE A 300 26.68 -3.29 18.66
N ALA A 301 26.96 -3.58 19.93
CA ALA A 301 26.76 -2.68 21.06
C ALA A 301 27.89 -2.86 22.08
N VAL A 302 28.29 -1.76 22.69
CA VAL A 302 29.46 -1.69 23.60
C VAL A 302 29.00 -1.82 25.05
N LEU A 303 29.68 -2.67 25.82
CA LEU A 303 29.46 -2.85 27.26
C LEU A 303 30.32 -1.92 28.10
N GLY A 304 29.89 -1.67 29.35
CA GLY A 304 30.65 -0.86 30.31
C GLY A 304 32.04 -1.42 30.62
N SER A 305 32.19 -2.75 30.57
CA SER A 305 33.46 -3.47 30.67
C SER A 305 34.42 -3.26 29.50
N GLY A 306 33.95 -2.74 28.36
CA GLY A 306 34.71 -2.64 27.12
C GLY A 306 34.56 -3.84 26.18
N LEU A 307 33.84 -4.89 26.60
CA LEU A 307 33.41 -5.97 25.69
C LEU A 307 32.41 -5.44 24.66
N VAL A 308 32.29 -6.15 23.54
CA VAL A 308 31.39 -5.80 22.44
C VAL A 308 30.42 -6.95 22.21
N ALA A 309 29.13 -6.71 22.47
CA ALA A 309 28.08 -7.59 21.97
C ALA A 309 27.94 -7.39 20.46
N THR A 310 27.98 -8.46 19.68
CA THR A 310 27.93 -8.38 18.22
C THR A 310 27.07 -9.46 17.63
N LEU A 311 26.31 -9.12 16.61
CA LEU A 311 25.64 -10.06 15.73
C LEU A 311 26.62 -10.47 14.64
N HIS A 312 26.73 -11.76 14.35
CA HIS A 312 27.58 -12.25 13.26
C HIS A 312 27.09 -13.57 12.65
N GLY A 313 27.45 -13.83 11.39
CA GLY A 313 27.21 -15.15 10.77
C GLY A 313 27.21 -15.15 9.24
N THR A 314 26.88 -16.31 8.67
CA THR A 314 26.68 -16.50 7.22
C THR A 314 25.23 -16.90 6.97
N GLY A 315 24.53 -16.15 6.11
CA GLY A 315 23.09 -16.26 5.93
C GLY A 315 22.33 -15.67 7.11
N GLY A 316 22.20 -16.41 8.21
CA GLY A 316 21.61 -15.93 9.47
C GLY A 316 22.67 -15.39 10.43
N THR A 317 22.26 -14.51 11.36
CA THR A 317 23.16 -13.98 12.40
C THR A 317 22.83 -14.52 13.78
N ARG A 318 23.88 -14.69 14.60
CA ARG A 318 23.79 -15.06 16.01
C ARG A 318 24.45 -14.01 16.89
N LEU A 319 24.05 -13.94 18.15
CA LEU A 319 24.69 -13.08 19.14
C LEU A 319 25.99 -13.72 19.65
N GLY A 320 27.05 -12.93 19.68
CA GLY A 320 28.31 -13.25 20.34
C GLY A 320 28.81 -12.08 21.18
N VAL A 321 29.75 -12.37 22.08
CA VAL A 321 30.47 -11.37 22.87
C VAL A 321 31.95 -11.40 22.46
N LEU A 322 32.40 -10.30 21.87
CA LEU A 322 33.76 -10.07 21.42
C LEU A 322 34.55 -9.32 22.50
N ASP A 323 35.70 -9.84 22.86
CA ASP A 323 36.73 -9.07 23.56
C ASP A 323 37.57 -8.33 22.51
N PRO A 324 37.42 -7.00 22.37
CA PRO A 324 38.15 -6.26 21.36
C PRO A 324 39.64 -6.26 21.62
N ALA A 325 40.13 -6.49 22.86
CA ALA A 325 41.55 -6.48 23.17
C ALA A 325 42.29 -7.72 22.64
N THR A 326 41.64 -8.89 22.72
CA THR A 326 42.20 -10.19 22.35
C THR A 326 41.73 -10.70 20.99
N GLY A 327 40.56 -10.24 20.52
CA GLY A 327 39.88 -10.75 19.33
C GLY A 327 39.08 -12.04 19.58
N GLU A 328 38.99 -12.49 20.85
CA GLU A 328 38.22 -13.67 21.23
C GLU A 328 36.72 -13.39 21.13
N LEU A 329 35.99 -14.28 20.45
CA LEU A 329 34.54 -14.19 20.25
C LEU A 329 33.87 -15.43 20.87
N ALA A 330 32.92 -15.19 21.77
CA ALA A 330 32.13 -16.24 22.40
C ALA A 330 30.66 -16.16 21.96
N ASP A 331 30.21 -17.19 21.24
CA ASP A 331 28.81 -17.32 20.81
C ASP A 331 27.88 -17.55 22.01
N VAL A 332 26.69 -16.96 21.93
CA VAL A 332 25.64 -17.16 22.93
C VAL A 332 24.81 -18.39 22.59
N PRO A 333 24.72 -19.40 23.48
CA PRO A 333 23.90 -20.58 23.23
C PRO A 333 22.41 -20.25 23.33
N GLY A 334 21.59 -20.95 22.55
CA GLY A 334 20.13 -20.83 22.62
C GLY A 334 19.42 -21.53 21.46
N PRO A 335 18.08 -21.57 21.49
CA PRO A 335 17.28 -22.19 20.43
C PRO A 335 17.09 -21.29 19.19
N TRP A 336 17.55 -20.04 19.24
CA TRP A 336 17.34 -19.05 18.19
C TRP A 336 18.30 -19.24 17.01
N SER A 337 17.76 -19.25 15.80
CA SER A 337 18.50 -19.39 14.54
C SER A 337 18.92 -18.06 13.94
N ASN A 338 18.24 -16.97 14.31
CA ASN A 338 18.54 -15.65 13.80
C ASN A 338 18.30 -14.55 14.85
N TRP A 339 19.16 -13.54 14.82
CA TRP A 339 19.03 -12.31 15.59
C TRP A 339 18.81 -11.12 14.65
N ALA A 340 17.94 -10.18 15.01
CA ALA A 340 17.72 -8.96 14.24
C ALA A 340 18.67 -7.85 14.68
N ALA A 341 18.97 -6.92 13.78
CA ALA A 341 19.86 -5.75 13.98
C ALA A 341 19.32 -4.71 14.99
N ALA A 342 19.17 -5.15 16.24
CA ALA A 342 18.69 -4.36 17.38
C ALA A 342 19.31 -4.93 18.67
N LEU A 343 20.44 -4.34 19.08
CA LEU A 343 21.10 -4.63 20.35
C LEU A 343 20.99 -3.46 21.31
N ALA A 344 20.75 -3.80 22.58
CA ALA A 344 20.70 -2.88 23.72
C ALA A 344 21.60 -3.39 24.84
N VAL A 345 22.14 -2.47 25.64
CA VAL A 345 23.01 -2.82 26.77
C VAL A 345 22.58 -2.07 28.02
N ALA A 346 22.39 -2.80 29.13
CA ALA A 346 22.07 -2.22 30.44
C ALA A 346 23.03 -2.79 31.51
N GLY A 347 24.13 -2.08 31.74
CA GLY A 347 25.25 -2.56 32.56
C GLY A 347 26.04 -3.63 31.80
N GLU A 348 26.18 -4.82 32.40
CA GLU A 348 26.81 -5.99 31.77
C GLU A 348 25.78 -6.97 31.16
N ARG A 349 24.52 -6.53 31.02
CA ARG A 349 23.47 -7.31 30.34
C ARG A 349 23.29 -6.80 28.94
N VAL A 350 23.14 -7.73 28.01
CA VAL A 350 22.87 -7.46 26.59
C VAL A 350 21.45 -7.91 26.32
N PHE A 351 20.68 -7.10 25.61
CA PHE A 351 19.38 -7.48 25.10
C PHE A 351 19.41 -7.45 23.57
N GLY A 352 18.77 -8.43 22.94
CA GLY A 352 18.62 -8.49 21.50
C GLY A 352 17.27 -9.08 21.10
N LEU A 353 16.98 -9.02 19.81
CA LEU A 353 15.79 -9.62 19.24
C LEU A 353 16.16 -10.90 18.51
N ALA A 354 15.61 -12.04 18.93
CA ALA A 354 15.98 -13.35 18.38
C ALA A 354 14.75 -14.20 18.08
N ALA A 355 14.82 -15.00 17.02
CA ALA A 355 13.74 -15.90 16.59
C ALA A 355 14.30 -17.26 16.20
N SER A 356 13.41 -18.25 16.03
CA SER A 356 13.74 -19.58 15.52
C SER A 356 12.75 -19.98 14.42
N PRO A 357 12.92 -21.10 13.72
CA PRO A 357 11.92 -21.59 12.77
C PRO A 357 10.54 -21.90 13.38
N VAL A 358 10.45 -21.98 14.72
CA VAL A 358 9.23 -22.33 15.46
C VAL A 358 8.81 -21.28 16.48
N THR A 359 9.57 -20.19 16.64
CA THR A 359 9.25 -19.09 17.56
C THR A 359 9.43 -17.75 16.87
N GLY A 360 8.49 -16.83 17.09
CA GLY A 360 8.60 -15.44 16.62
C GLY A 360 9.75 -14.69 17.30
N TYR A 361 9.98 -13.44 16.90
CA TYR A 361 11.02 -12.61 17.52
C TYR A 361 10.71 -12.28 18.97
N GLU A 362 11.58 -12.70 19.87
CA GLU A 362 11.51 -12.46 21.32
C GLU A 362 12.57 -11.44 21.73
N VAL A 363 12.33 -10.71 22.82
CA VAL A 363 13.39 -9.93 23.50
C VAL A 363 14.17 -10.88 24.39
N VAL A 364 15.42 -11.15 24.03
CA VAL A 364 16.31 -12.06 24.74
C VAL A 364 17.35 -11.27 25.51
N GLU A 365 17.52 -11.60 26.78
CA GLU A 365 18.56 -11.08 27.66
C GLU A 365 19.69 -12.09 27.78
N LEU A 366 20.92 -11.63 27.60
CA LEU A 366 22.16 -12.30 27.95
C LEU A 366 22.80 -11.58 29.15
N ASP A 367 23.10 -12.35 30.19
CA ASP A 367 24.02 -11.92 31.25
C ASP A 367 25.45 -12.34 30.90
N THR A 368 26.33 -11.39 30.57
CA THR A 368 27.70 -11.71 30.14
C THR A 368 28.57 -12.24 31.26
N ALA A 369 28.21 -12.01 32.53
CA ALA A 369 28.97 -12.53 33.67
C ALA A 369 28.77 -14.06 33.83
N THR A 370 27.61 -14.58 33.39
CA THR A 370 27.26 -15.99 33.51
C THR A 370 27.21 -16.74 32.17
N GLY A 371 27.11 -16.00 31.06
CA GLY A 371 26.85 -16.56 29.72
C GLY A 371 25.42 -17.09 29.55
N TYR A 372 24.53 -16.83 30.51
CA TYR A 372 23.16 -17.34 30.48
C TYR A 372 22.24 -16.41 29.68
N ALA A 373 21.54 -16.97 28.69
CA ALA A 373 20.54 -16.27 27.90
C ALA A 373 19.12 -16.75 28.20
N ARG A 374 18.17 -15.82 28.27
CA ARG A 374 16.74 -16.10 28.51
C ARG A 374 15.84 -15.09 27.82
N VAL A 375 14.60 -15.49 27.56
CA VAL A 375 13.55 -14.56 27.13
C VAL A 375 13.22 -13.60 28.28
N ALA A 376 13.21 -12.31 27.99
CA ALA A 376 12.92 -11.23 28.93
C ALA A 376 11.62 -10.48 28.62
N GLY A 377 11.24 -10.39 27.33
CA GLY A 377 10.02 -9.70 26.90
C GLY A 377 9.58 -10.17 25.51
N ASN A 378 8.38 -9.76 25.10
CA ASN A 378 7.73 -10.21 23.86
C ASN A 378 7.79 -11.74 23.68
N ALA A 379 7.56 -12.48 24.77
CA ALA A 379 7.67 -13.92 24.78
C ALA A 379 6.74 -14.56 23.75
N HIS A 380 7.27 -15.50 22.97
CA HIS A 380 6.51 -16.16 21.92
C HIS A 380 5.30 -16.90 22.49
N ARG A 381 4.18 -16.81 21.76
CA ARG A 381 2.97 -17.58 22.06
C ARG A 381 2.53 -18.25 20.79
N ASP A 382 2.41 -19.57 20.86
CA ASP A 382 1.94 -20.38 19.75
C ASP A 382 0.53 -19.93 19.32
N ALA A 383 0.46 -19.35 18.12
CA ALA A 383 -0.79 -18.97 17.48
C ALA A 383 -1.62 -20.20 17.08
N VAL A 384 -0.92 -21.28 16.74
CA VAL A 384 -1.44 -22.62 16.42
C VAL A 384 -0.53 -23.67 17.03
N GLY A 385 -0.97 -24.93 17.11
CA GLY A 385 -0.11 -26.01 17.56
C GLY A 385 1.20 -26.06 16.74
N PRO A 386 2.38 -26.19 17.38
CA PRO A 386 3.67 -26.12 16.69
C PRO A 386 3.86 -27.21 15.63
N ASP A 387 3.11 -28.31 15.72
CA ASP A 387 3.11 -29.38 14.72
C ASP A 387 2.50 -28.97 13.36
N PHE A 388 1.84 -27.82 13.26
CA PHE A 388 1.38 -27.24 11.99
C PHE A 388 2.44 -26.37 11.31
N LEU A 389 3.54 -26.04 12.00
CA LEU A 389 4.60 -25.19 11.47
C LEU A 389 5.51 -25.99 10.53
N PRO A 390 5.97 -25.40 9.42
CA PRO A 390 6.88 -26.08 8.51
C PRO A 390 8.20 -26.45 9.19
N ARG A 391 8.90 -27.43 8.61
CA ARG A 391 10.24 -27.85 9.04
C ARG A 391 11.24 -27.45 7.97
N PRO A 392 11.73 -26.20 7.98
CA PRO A 392 12.55 -25.72 6.90
C PRO A 392 13.94 -26.33 6.89
N VAL A 393 14.54 -26.35 5.69
CA VAL A 393 15.91 -26.77 5.47
C VAL A 393 16.63 -25.71 4.64
N SER A 394 17.73 -25.17 5.18
CA SER A 394 18.66 -24.34 4.42
C SER A 394 19.44 -25.22 3.44
N ARG A 395 19.41 -24.86 2.15
CA ARG A 395 20.07 -25.60 1.08
C ARG A 395 20.85 -24.64 0.18
N THR A 396 21.87 -25.19 -0.47
CA THR A 396 22.60 -24.52 -1.55
C THR A 396 22.37 -25.29 -2.83
N PHE A 397 21.96 -24.58 -3.88
CA PHE A 397 21.67 -25.10 -5.21
C PHE A 397 22.76 -24.62 -6.19
N ALA A 398 22.87 -25.31 -7.34
CA ALA A 398 23.75 -24.90 -8.41
C ALA A 398 22.96 -24.03 -9.43
N GLY A 399 23.29 -22.74 -9.49
CA GLY A 399 22.84 -21.83 -10.53
C GLY A 399 23.67 -21.95 -11.82
N PRO A 400 23.35 -21.16 -12.86
CA PRO A 400 24.08 -21.17 -14.11
C PRO A 400 25.59 -20.92 -13.93
N GLY A 401 26.39 -21.74 -14.62
CA GLY A 401 27.85 -21.74 -14.45
C GLY A 401 28.35 -22.43 -13.18
N GLY A 402 27.48 -23.13 -12.44
CA GLY A 402 27.83 -23.86 -11.21
C GLY A 402 27.96 -22.96 -9.98
N ARG A 403 27.50 -21.71 -10.06
CA ARG A 403 27.52 -20.77 -8.92
C ARG A 403 26.55 -21.23 -7.83
N GLU A 404 26.91 -20.99 -6.57
CA GLU A 404 26.08 -21.34 -5.42
C GLU A 404 24.88 -20.38 -5.29
N VAL A 405 23.68 -20.93 -5.10
CA VAL A 405 22.43 -20.20 -4.83
C VAL A 405 21.87 -20.68 -3.50
N HIS A 406 21.69 -19.78 -2.53
CA HIS A 406 21.21 -20.16 -1.20
C HIS A 406 19.69 -20.05 -1.15
N ALA A 407 19.02 -21.03 -0.53
CA ALA A 407 17.58 -21.00 -0.36
C ALA A 407 17.13 -21.73 0.91
N HIS A 408 16.01 -21.28 1.46
CA HIS A 408 15.30 -21.94 2.54
C HIS A 408 14.10 -22.69 1.94
N VAL A 409 14.11 -24.02 2.04
CA VAL A 409 13.04 -24.87 1.52
C VAL A 409 12.12 -25.27 2.65
N TYR A 410 10.83 -25.00 2.49
CA TYR A 410 9.76 -25.28 3.43
C TYR A 410 8.80 -26.29 2.78
N PRO A 411 9.00 -27.60 3.02
CA PRO A 411 8.09 -28.61 2.49
C PRO A 411 6.68 -28.46 3.08
N PRO A 412 5.64 -28.91 2.36
CA PRO A 412 4.31 -29.04 2.93
C PRO A 412 4.33 -29.85 4.21
N HIS A 413 3.65 -29.38 5.25
CA HIS A 413 3.65 -30.04 6.56
C HIS A 413 2.29 -29.95 7.23
N HIS A 414 1.78 -31.08 7.72
CA HIS A 414 0.57 -31.15 8.52
C HIS A 414 0.68 -32.34 9.50
N PRO A 415 0.22 -32.22 10.75
CA PRO A 415 0.38 -33.28 11.75
C PRO A 415 -0.38 -34.56 11.39
N GLU A 416 -1.51 -34.42 10.68
CA GLU A 416 -2.44 -35.53 10.44
C GLU A 416 -2.59 -35.90 8.96
N LEU A 417 -2.06 -35.10 8.03
CA LEU A 417 -2.33 -35.21 6.59
C LEU A 417 -1.05 -35.37 5.79
N THR A 418 -1.14 -36.14 4.71
CA THR A 418 -0.09 -36.31 3.71
C THR A 418 -0.70 -36.28 2.33
N GLY A 419 0.11 -35.97 1.31
CA GLY A 419 -0.34 -36.02 -0.08
C GLY A 419 -0.50 -37.45 -0.59
N PRO A 420 -1.17 -37.64 -1.74
CA PRO A 420 -1.21 -38.92 -2.44
C PRO A 420 0.20 -39.41 -2.83
N GLU A 421 0.42 -40.72 -2.83
CA GLU A 421 1.73 -41.32 -3.16
C GLU A 421 2.17 -41.07 -4.62
N ASP A 422 1.20 -40.87 -5.52
CA ASP A 422 1.38 -40.62 -6.94
C ASP A 422 1.32 -39.13 -7.33
N GLU A 423 1.31 -38.23 -6.34
CA GLU A 423 1.24 -36.78 -6.53
C GLU A 423 2.46 -36.09 -5.88
N LEU A 424 3.02 -35.08 -6.56
CA LEU A 424 4.03 -34.18 -5.99
C LEU A 424 3.35 -32.88 -5.55
N PRO A 425 3.81 -32.19 -4.49
CA PRO A 425 3.19 -30.95 -4.06
C PRO A 425 3.45 -29.77 -5.03
N PRO A 426 2.50 -28.83 -5.16
CA PRO A 426 2.79 -27.52 -5.74
C PRO A 426 3.81 -26.78 -4.87
N TYR A 427 4.62 -25.92 -5.49
CA TYR A 427 5.60 -25.08 -4.78
C TYR A 427 5.53 -23.63 -5.23
N VAL A 428 5.73 -22.72 -4.28
CA VAL A 428 5.85 -21.28 -4.55
C VAL A 428 7.30 -20.85 -4.31
N ILE A 429 7.93 -20.31 -5.34
CA ILE A 429 9.28 -19.74 -5.29
C ILE A 429 9.16 -18.28 -4.87
N TRP A 430 9.79 -17.92 -3.76
CA TRP A 430 9.70 -16.60 -3.17
C TRP A 430 10.99 -15.83 -3.41
N ALA A 431 10.88 -14.73 -4.15
CA ALA A 431 11.94 -13.74 -4.32
C ALA A 431 11.74 -12.62 -3.30
N HIS A 432 12.75 -12.38 -2.44
CA HIS A 432 12.67 -11.33 -1.42
C HIS A 432 12.83 -9.92 -2.01
N GLY A 433 12.40 -8.90 -1.26
CA GLY A 433 12.63 -7.48 -1.62
C GLY A 433 14.06 -7.02 -1.29
N GLY A 434 14.46 -5.82 -1.73
CA GLY A 434 15.80 -5.28 -1.52
C GLY A 434 16.33 -4.61 -2.78
N PRO A 435 16.87 -5.33 -3.77
CA PRO A 435 17.25 -6.74 -3.74
C PRO A 435 18.50 -7.02 -2.87
N THR A 436 19.22 -5.99 -2.43
CA THR A 436 20.34 -6.11 -1.49
C THR A 436 19.85 -6.29 -0.05
N GLY A 437 19.48 -7.52 0.29
CA GLY A 437 19.09 -7.96 1.63
C GLY A 437 19.09 -9.49 1.67
N HIS A 438 18.59 -10.11 2.73
CA HIS A 438 18.40 -11.56 2.76
C HIS A 438 17.20 -11.91 3.63
N VAL A 439 16.69 -13.13 3.45
CA VAL A 439 15.67 -13.73 4.31
C VAL A 439 16.33 -14.70 5.30
N PRO A 440 16.10 -14.55 6.62
CA PRO A 440 16.62 -15.48 7.63
C PRO A 440 15.68 -16.67 7.83
N LEU A 441 16.22 -17.79 8.32
CA LEU A 441 15.43 -18.98 8.65
C LEU A 441 14.70 -18.85 9.98
N VAL A 442 13.53 -18.19 9.99
CA VAL A 442 12.69 -17.96 11.18
C VAL A 442 11.23 -18.32 10.94
N LEU A 443 10.41 -18.30 12.01
CA LEU A 443 8.97 -18.48 11.93
C LEU A 443 8.35 -17.36 11.10
N ASP A 444 7.61 -17.76 10.07
CA ASP A 444 6.77 -16.90 9.26
C ASP A 444 5.40 -17.58 9.08
N LEU A 445 4.33 -16.91 9.53
CA LEU A 445 2.98 -17.46 9.45
C LEU A 445 2.36 -17.33 8.06
N GLU A 446 2.87 -16.45 7.19
CA GLU A 446 2.48 -16.42 5.78
C GLU A 446 3.03 -17.65 5.05
N ILE A 447 4.28 -18.04 5.30
CA ILE A 447 4.81 -19.30 4.78
C ILE A 447 3.99 -20.48 5.34
N ALA A 448 3.80 -20.51 6.65
CA ALA A 448 3.05 -21.59 7.31
C ALA A 448 1.60 -21.68 6.80
N TYR A 449 0.99 -20.57 6.40
CA TYR A 449 -0.35 -20.53 5.81
C TYR A 449 -0.43 -21.39 4.53
N PHE A 450 0.61 -21.40 3.69
CA PHE A 450 0.71 -22.24 2.50
C PHE A 450 1.15 -23.67 2.83
N THR A 451 2.20 -23.85 3.65
CA THR A 451 2.76 -25.18 3.93
C THR A 451 1.79 -26.08 4.69
N SER A 452 1.02 -25.50 5.61
CA SER A 452 -0.03 -26.22 6.34
C SER A 452 -1.21 -26.65 5.47
N ARG A 453 -1.35 -26.08 4.26
CA ARG A 453 -2.37 -26.43 3.28
C ARG A 453 -1.89 -27.44 2.24
N GLY A 454 -0.64 -27.88 2.31
CA GLY A 454 -0.07 -28.80 1.33
C GLY A 454 0.74 -28.12 0.22
N ILE A 455 1.04 -26.82 0.31
CA ILE A 455 1.79 -26.09 -0.71
C ILE A 455 3.20 -25.81 -0.20
N GLY A 456 4.23 -26.29 -0.89
CA GLY A 456 5.62 -26.03 -0.51
C GLY A 456 6.02 -24.58 -0.80
N VAL A 457 7.01 -24.07 -0.08
CA VAL A 457 7.61 -22.76 -0.33
C VAL A 457 9.12 -22.91 -0.42
N ALA A 458 9.76 -22.17 -1.33
CA ALA A 458 11.20 -22.04 -1.37
C ALA A 458 11.57 -20.56 -1.47
N GLU A 459 12.09 -19.98 -0.39
CA GLU A 459 12.61 -18.62 -0.40
C GLU A 459 14.06 -18.61 -0.86
N VAL A 460 14.35 -17.78 -1.86
CA VAL A 460 15.66 -17.78 -2.53
C VAL A 460 16.43 -16.53 -2.15
N ASN A 461 17.56 -16.72 -1.48
CA ASN A 461 18.60 -15.70 -1.34
C ASN A 461 19.46 -15.75 -2.61
N TYR A 462 18.95 -15.14 -3.69
CA TYR A 462 19.57 -15.12 -5.02
C TYR A 462 20.84 -14.26 -5.07
N GLY A 463 21.72 -14.46 -6.05
CA GLY A 463 22.93 -13.64 -6.22
C GLY A 463 22.61 -12.15 -6.17
N GLY A 464 23.20 -11.42 -5.21
CA GLY A 464 22.74 -10.08 -4.82
C GLY A 464 22.37 -9.95 -3.35
N SER A 465 21.95 -11.05 -2.72
CA SER A 465 21.61 -11.07 -1.31
C SER A 465 22.80 -10.74 -0.40
N THR A 466 22.50 -10.22 0.78
CA THR A 466 23.47 -10.02 1.86
C THR A 466 23.63 -11.30 2.70
N GLY A 467 24.50 -11.30 3.71
CA GLY A 467 24.73 -12.49 4.55
C GLY A 467 25.82 -13.43 4.04
N TYR A 468 26.32 -13.23 2.82
CA TYR A 468 27.26 -14.15 2.15
C TYR A 468 28.51 -13.44 1.61
N GLY A 469 28.84 -12.27 2.17
CA GLY A 469 30.00 -11.48 1.80
C GLY A 469 29.74 -10.57 0.60
N ARG A 470 30.58 -9.55 0.45
CA ARG A 470 30.54 -8.57 -0.64
C ARG A 470 30.55 -9.24 -2.00
N ALA A 471 31.34 -10.30 -2.18
CA ALA A 471 31.42 -11.01 -3.47
C ALA A 471 30.07 -11.63 -3.91
N TYR A 472 29.24 -12.09 -2.97
CA TYR A 472 27.90 -12.60 -3.27
C TYR A 472 26.92 -11.47 -3.58
N ARG A 473 26.97 -10.41 -2.76
CA ARG A 473 26.17 -9.17 -2.95
C ARG A 473 26.43 -8.51 -4.31
N GLU A 474 27.69 -8.46 -4.73
CA GLU A 474 28.11 -7.84 -5.99
C GLU A 474 27.79 -8.69 -7.22
N ARG A 475 27.29 -9.93 -7.08
CA ARG A 475 26.82 -10.73 -8.23
C ARG A 475 25.67 -10.05 -8.97
N LEU A 476 24.89 -9.23 -8.29
CA LEU A 476 23.75 -8.52 -8.88
C LEU A 476 24.14 -7.17 -9.49
N ARG A 477 25.36 -6.67 -9.25
CA ARG A 477 25.82 -5.41 -9.84
C ARG A 477 25.71 -5.51 -11.36
N GLU A 478 24.95 -4.59 -11.94
CA GLU A 478 24.59 -4.54 -13.36
C GLU A 478 23.85 -5.76 -13.91
N GLN A 479 23.38 -6.69 -13.06
CA GLN A 479 22.77 -7.96 -13.45
C GLN A 479 21.31 -8.13 -12.97
N TRP A 480 20.68 -7.08 -12.44
CA TRP A 480 19.29 -7.14 -12.02
C TRP A 480 18.34 -7.37 -13.20
N GLY A 481 17.38 -8.31 -13.04
CA GLY A 481 16.55 -8.87 -14.12
C GLY A 481 17.18 -10.08 -14.84
N VAL A 482 18.37 -10.53 -14.41
CA VAL A 482 19.08 -11.67 -14.98
C VAL A 482 19.48 -12.65 -13.88
N VAL A 483 20.38 -12.25 -12.96
CA VAL A 483 20.91 -13.16 -11.93
C VAL A 483 19.82 -13.59 -10.96
N ASP A 484 19.00 -12.65 -10.50
CA ASP A 484 17.84 -12.91 -9.63
C ASP A 484 16.83 -13.87 -10.28
N VAL A 485 16.54 -13.67 -11.57
CA VAL A 485 15.63 -14.54 -12.34
C VAL A 485 16.22 -15.94 -12.55
N GLU A 486 17.49 -16.02 -12.96
CA GLU A 486 18.19 -17.28 -13.20
C GLU A 486 18.31 -18.12 -11.92
N ASP A 487 18.65 -17.48 -10.80
CA ASP A 487 18.86 -18.16 -9.53
C ASP A 487 17.53 -18.68 -8.96
N CYS A 488 16.46 -17.87 -9.00
CA CYS A 488 15.12 -18.34 -8.63
C CYS A 488 14.65 -19.50 -9.51
N ALA A 489 14.90 -19.41 -10.82
CA ALA A 489 14.53 -20.45 -11.77
C ALA A 489 15.38 -21.73 -11.61
N ALA A 490 16.65 -21.61 -11.18
CA ALA A 490 17.52 -22.74 -10.88
C ALA A 490 17.03 -23.52 -9.67
N VAL A 491 16.63 -22.84 -8.59
CA VAL A 491 16.03 -23.49 -7.41
C VAL A 491 14.72 -24.19 -7.79
N ALA A 492 13.84 -23.53 -8.56
CA ALA A 492 12.57 -24.09 -9.01
C ALA A 492 12.77 -25.40 -9.81
N ARG A 493 13.65 -25.37 -10.81
CA ARG A 493 13.99 -26.55 -11.62
C ARG A 493 14.61 -27.66 -10.80
N ALA A 494 15.55 -27.33 -9.92
CA ALA A 494 16.21 -28.33 -9.08
C ALA A 494 15.21 -29.06 -8.17
N LEU A 495 14.26 -28.35 -7.55
CA LEU A 495 13.21 -28.96 -6.72
C LEU A 495 12.29 -29.86 -7.54
N ALA A 496 11.98 -29.49 -8.78
CA ALA A 496 11.17 -30.32 -9.67
C ALA A 496 11.93 -31.56 -10.17
N ASP A 497 13.18 -31.39 -10.62
CA ASP A 497 14.03 -32.45 -11.17
C ASP A 497 14.38 -33.52 -10.14
N GLU A 498 14.53 -33.14 -8.86
CA GLU A 498 14.78 -34.10 -7.77
C GLU A 498 13.51 -34.76 -7.22
N GLY A 499 12.33 -34.39 -7.75
CA GLY A 499 11.04 -34.95 -7.34
C GLY A 499 10.50 -34.40 -6.02
N THR A 500 10.95 -33.22 -5.58
CA THR A 500 10.43 -32.54 -4.39
C THR A 500 9.18 -31.72 -4.70
N ALA A 501 9.11 -31.13 -5.89
CA ALA A 501 8.03 -30.27 -6.36
C ALA A 501 7.40 -30.76 -7.67
N ASP A 502 6.12 -30.48 -7.88
CA ASP A 502 5.45 -30.76 -9.14
C ASP A 502 5.89 -29.76 -10.23
N PRO A 503 6.53 -30.20 -11.34
CA PRO A 503 6.99 -29.31 -12.40
C PRO A 503 5.85 -28.55 -13.10
N ALA A 504 4.61 -29.03 -13.04
CA ALA A 504 3.45 -28.36 -13.63
C ALA A 504 2.76 -27.38 -12.67
N ARG A 505 3.15 -27.36 -11.39
CA ARG A 505 2.52 -26.53 -10.34
C ARG A 505 3.54 -25.73 -9.54
N LEU A 506 4.41 -25.03 -10.28
CA LEU A 506 5.34 -24.05 -9.72
C LEU A 506 4.74 -22.64 -9.86
N ALA A 507 4.72 -21.88 -8.78
CA ALA A 507 4.44 -20.45 -8.80
C ALA A 507 5.69 -19.65 -8.44
N ILE A 508 5.70 -18.37 -8.80
CA ILE A 508 6.70 -17.40 -8.32
C ILE A 508 6.01 -16.19 -7.72
N ARG A 509 6.55 -15.66 -6.63
CA ARG A 509 6.04 -14.43 -6.01
C ARG A 509 7.12 -13.59 -5.36
N GLY A 510 6.81 -12.32 -5.15
CA GLY A 510 7.67 -11.40 -4.42
C GLY A 510 7.10 -9.99 -4.35
N GLY A 511 7.60 -9.22 -3.39
CA GLY A 511 7.24 -7.82 -3.22
C GLY A 511 8.41 -6.88 -3.52
N SER A 512 8.13 -5.66 -3.99
CA SER A 512 9.15 -4.64 -4.28
C SER A 512 10.14 -5.17 -5.33
N ALA A 513 11.44 -5.23 -5.01
CA ALA A 513 12.43 -5.87 -5.88
C ALA A 513 12.12 -7.35 -6.19
N GLY A 514 11.49 -8.09 -5.27
CA GLY A 514 11.00 -9.44 -5.54
C GLY A 514 9.79 -9.46 -6.47
N GLY A 515 8.99 -8.39 -6.45
CA GLY A 515 7.89 -8.17 -7.40
C GLY A 515 8.44 -7.91 -8.81
N TRP A 516 9.54 -7.16 -8.92
CA TRP A 516 10.34 -7.09 -10.14
C TRP A 516 10.82 -8.47 -10.59
N THR A 517 11.48 -9.27 -9.73
CA THR A 517 11.99 -10.60 -10.10
C THR A 517 10.86 -11.52 -10.56
N THR A 518 9.70 -11.43 -9.93
CA THR A 518 8.49 -12.16 -10.32
C THR A 518 8.03 -11.76 -11.72
N ALA A 519 7.83 -10.46 -11.97
CA ALA A 519 7.39 -9.97 -13.27
C ALA A 519 8.43 -10.22 -14.38
N ALA A 520 9.72 -10.04 -14.07
CA ALA A 520 10.83 -10.34 -14.96
C ALA A 520 10.88 -11.84 -15.30
N SER A 521 10.63 -12.72 -14.33
CA SER A 521 10.56 -14.16 -14.58
C SER A 521 9.40 -14.53 -15.52
N LEU A 522 8.23 -13.90 -15.36
CA LEU A 522 7.07 -14.14 -16.22
C LEU A 522 7.22 -13.56 -17.64
N THR A 523 8.13 -12.62 -17.85
CA THR A 523 8.36 -11.93 -19.13
C THR A 523 9.68 -12.30 -19.83
N SER A 524 10.54 -13.07 -19.16
CA SER A 524 11.88 -13.41 -19.64
C SER A 524 11.95 -14.81 -20.26
N PRO A 525 12.72 -14.99 -21.36
CA PRO A 525 13.02 -16.31 -21.89
C PRO A 525 13.81 -17.20 -20.91
N LEU A 526 14.44 -16.62 -19.88
CA LEU A 526 15.22 -17.35 -18.87
C LEU A 526 14.35 -18.28 -18.00
N ALA A 527 13.05 -18.01 -17.91
CA ALA A 527 12.09 -18.78 -17.12
C ALA A 527 10.80 -19.10 -17.90
N GLU A 528 10.85 -19.02 -19.24
CA GLU A 528 9.69 -19.27 -20.11
C GLU A 528 9.06 -20.65 -19.84
N GLY A 529 7.76 -20.65 -19.55
CA GLY A 529 6.98 -21.85 -19.28
C GLY A 529 7.30 -22.57 -17.96
N LEU A 530 8.19 -22.01 -17.12
CA LEU A 530 8.58 -22.64 -15.85
C LEU A 530 7.51 -22.48 -14.76
N TYR A 531 6.91 -21.30 -14.67
CA TYR A 531 5.93 -20.98 -13.65
C TYR A 531 4.52 -21.01 -14.23
N ALA A 532 3.62 -21.72 -13.55
CA ALA A 532 2.22 -21.83 -13.92
C ALA A 532 1.38 -20.61 -13.52
N CYS A 533 1.81 -19.84 -12.51
CA CYS A 533 1.26 -18.52 -12.18
C CYS A 533 2.26 -17.69 -11.35
N GLY A 534 1.94 -16.42 -11.08
CA GLY A 534 2.72 -15.63 -10.12
C GLY A 534 1.99 -14.51 -9.39
N THR A 535 2.52 -14.10 -8.25
CA THR A 535 1.97 -13.01 -7.42
C THR A 535 2.96 -11.87 -7.31
N ILE A 536 2.61 -10.72 -7.88
CA ILE A 536 3.44 -9.53 -8.02
C ILE A 536 2.95 -8.47 -7.04
N VAL A 537 3.77 -8.07 -6.07
CA VAL A 537 3.36 -7.15 -5.00
C VAL A 537 4.20 -5.85 -5.05
N TYR A 538 3.53 -4.69 -5.14
CA TYR A 538 4.11 -3.34 -5.26
C TYR A 538 5.45 -3.27 -6.02
N PRO A 539 5.47 -3.70 -7.30
CA PRO A 539 6.70 -3.97 -8.04
C PRO A 539 7.33 -2.71 -8.68
N ILE A 540 8.59 -2.83 -9.07
CA ILE A 540 9.20 -2.03 -10.13
C ILE A 540 8.93 -2.77 -11.46
N LEU A 541 8.45 -2.08 -12.50
CA LEU A 541 8.07 -2.71 -13.80
C LEU A 541 8.55 -1.91 -15.03
N ASP A 542 8.83 -0.63 -14.85
CA ASP A 542 9.33 0.33 -15.81
C ASP A 542 10.55 1.05 -15.22
N LEU A 543 11.74 0.54 -15.53
CA LEU A 543 13.02 1.09 -15.06
C LEU A 543 13.25 2.50 -15.56
N ALA A 544 12.81 2.82 -16.78
CA ALA A 544 13.03 4.13 -17.36
C ALA A 544 12.20 5.20 -16.64
N GLY A 545 10.95 4.89 -16.32
CA GLY A 545 10.12 5.72 -15.44
C GLY A 545 10.71 5.84 -14.04
N TRP A 546 11.11 4.71 -13.44
CA TRP A 546 11.64 4.67 -12.07
C TRP A 546 12.99 5.38 -11.90
N ALA A 547 13.81 5.44 -12.95
CA ALA A 547 15.07 6.22 -12.99
C ALA A 547 14.87 7.74 -13.02
N THR A 548 13.62 8.22 -13.05
CA THR A 548 13.27 9.63 -12.93
C THR A 548 12.82 9.96 -11.51
N ASP A 549 12.07 11.05 -11.33
CA ASP A 549 11.48 11.45 -10.04
C ASP A 549 10.20 10.65 -9.68
N GLU A 550 10.05 9.42 -10.17
CA GLU A 550 8.92 8.55 -9.80
C GLU A 550 9.15 7.85 -8.46
N THR A 551 10.40 7.59 -8.09
CA THR A 551 10.74 7.01 -6.78
C THR A 551 11.27 8.06 -5.83
N HIS A 552 11.45 7.68 -4.57
CA HIS A 552 11.99 8.53 -3.53
C HIS A 552 13.48 8.89 -3.76
N ASP A 553 14.04 9.79 -2.95
CA ASP A 553 15.45 10.18 -3.11
C ASP A 553 16.44 9.03 -2.88
N PHE A 554 16.23 8.18 -1.88
CA PHE A 554 17.23 7.19 -1.44
C PHE A 554 17.61 6.19 -2.53
N GLU A 555 16.63 5.64 -3.22
CA GLU A 555 16.84 4.68 -4.32
C GLU A 555 16.80 5.31 -5.72
N SER A 556 16.64 6.64 -5.85
CA SER A 556 16.56 7.32 -7.17
C SER A 556 17.75 7.04 -8.09
N ARG A 557 18.90 6.63 -7.53
CA ARG A 557 20.10 6.24 -8.27
C ARG A 557 20.50 4.79 -8.10
N TYR A 558 19.69 3.97 -7.44
CA TYR A 558 20.01 2.57 -7.19
C TYR A 558 20.14 1.75 -8.49
N LEU A 559 19.42 2.12 -9.56
CA LEU A 559 19.58 1.49 -10.87
C LEU A 559 20.98 1.65 -11.48
N GLU A 560 21.75 2.66 -11.05
CA GLU A 560 23.13 2.86 -11.49
C GLU A 560 24.01 1.66 -11.09
N SER A 561 23.80 1.06 -9.92
CA SER A 561 24.51 -0.14 -9.50
C SER A 561 23.80 -1.43 -9.93
N LEU A 562 22.46 -1.48 -9.94
CA LEU A 562 21.70 -2.70 -10.30
C LEU A 562 21.68 -3.03 -11.80
N VAL A 563 21.60 -2.01 -12.66
CA VAL A 563 21.43 -2.14 -14.11
C VAL A 563 22.65 -1.61 -14.86
N GLY A 564 23.28 -0.58 -14.29
CA GLY A 564 24.40 0.16 -14.85
C GLY A 564 24.02 1.62 -15.11
N PRO A 565 25.00 2.51 -15.34
CA PRO A 565 24.72 3.92 -15.56
C PRO A 565 23.80 4.17 -16.76
N LEU A 566 22.68 4.88 -16.55
CA LEU A 566 21.68 5.11 -17.60
C LEU A 566 22.29 5.79 -18.84
N ALA A 567 23.28 6.67 -18.64
CA ALA A 567 23.98 7.36 -19.71
C ALA A 567 24.86 6.43 -20.57
N GLU A 568 25.28 5.28 -20.03
CA GLU A 568 26.18 4.33 -20.68
C GLU A 568 25.43 3.13 -21.27
N VAL A 569 24.37 2.66 -20.61
CA VAL A 569 23.61 1.45 -20.98
C VAL A 569 22.08 1.69 -21.05
N PRO A 570 21.61 2.73 -21.78
CA PRO A 570 20.19 3.07 -21.83
C PRO A 570 19.31 1.96 -22.38
N GLU A 571 19.86 1.10 -23.25
CA GLU A 571 19.16 -0.07 -23.77
C GLU A 571 18.80 -1.09 -22.68
N ARG A 572 19.62 -1.26 -21.63
CA ARG A 572 19.31 -2.20 -20.54
C ARG A 572 18.05 -1.80 -19.77
N TYR A 573 17.81 -0.50 -19.58
CA TYR A 573 16.62 -0.01 -18.88
C TYR A 573 15.36 -0.40 -19.63
N ARG A 574 15.36 -0.26 -20.96
CA ARG A 574 14.24 -0.72 -21.79
C ARG A 574 14.18 -2.25 -21.86
N ASP A 575 15.30 -2.90 -22.17
CA ASP A 575 15.33 -4.31 -22.52
C ASP A 575 15.10 -5.22 -21.31
N ARG A 576 15.34 -4.75 -20.08
CA ARG A 576 15.06 -5.51 -18.86
C ARG A 576 13.70 -5.19 -18.24
N SER A 577 13.07 -4.06 -18.56
CA SER A 577 11.79 -3.67 -17.95
C SER A 577 10.65 -4.62 -18.35
N PRO A 578 9.96 -5.26 -17.38
CA PRO A 578 8.82 -6.13 -17.67
C PRO A 578 7.72 -5.47 -18.51
N VAL A 579 7.47 -4.17 -18.37
CA VAL A 579 6.46 -3.41 -19.14
C VAL A 579 6.65 -3.54 -20.66
N HIS A 580 7.89 -3.68 -21.15
CA HIS A 580 8.18 -3.78 -22.58
C HIS A 580 8.08 -5.20 -23.14
N HIS A 581 7.87 -6.19 -22.27
CA HIS A 581 7.79 -7.61 -22.63
C HIS A 581 6.52 -8.27 -22.07
N ALA A 582 5.51 -7.47 -21.67
CA ALA A 582 4.24 -7.95 -21.15
C ALA A 582 3.51 -8.89 -22.14
N ASP A 583 3.82 -8.79 -23.44
CA ASP A 583 3.30 -9.67 -24.48
C ASP A 583 3.77 -11.13 -24.38
N ARG A 584 4.81 -11.40 -23.59
CA ARG A 584 5.35 -12.76 -23.36
C ARG A 584 4.69 -13.48 -22.20
N ILE A 585 3.89 -12.79 -21.40
CA ILE A 585 3.21 -13.40 -20.26
C ILE A 585 2.14 -14.34 -20.79
N THR A 586 2.21 -15.59 -20.33
CA THR A 586 1.24 -16.64 -20.68
C THR A 586 0.58 -17.25 -19.45
N ALA A 587 1.22 -17.14 -18.28
CA ALA A 587 0.74 -17.64 -17.01
C ALA A 587 -0.19 -16.64 -16.32
N PRO A 588 -1.25 -17.10 -15.62
CA PRO A 588 -2.05 -16.23 -14.78
C PRO A 588 -1.26 -15.52 -13.70
N PHE A 589 -1.68 -14.32 -13.30
CA PHE A 589 -1.02 -13.62 -12.19
C PHE A 589 -1.96 -12.73 -11.37
N LEU A 590 -1.53 -12.45 -10.13
CA LEU A 590 -2.16 -11.48 -9.24
C LEU A 590 -1.21 -10.30 -9.06
N LEU A 591 -1.72 -9.07 -9.20
CA LEU A 591 -0.99 -7.84 -8.91
C LEU A 591 -1.63 -7.15 -7.69
N LEU A 592 -0.82 -6.85 -6.68
CA LEU A 592 -1.24 -6.20 -5.43
C LEU A 592 -0.49 -4.87 -5.24
N GLN A 593 -1.18 -3.76 -4.94
CA GLN A 593 -0.56 -2.43 -4.86
C GLN A 593 -1.15 -1.56 -3.74
N GLY A 594 -0.30 -0.89 -2.98
CA GLY A 594 -0.70 0.20 -2.08
C GLY A 594 -0.78 1.52 -2.85
N LEU A 595 -1.85 2.30 -2.67
CA LEU A 595 -2.07 3.54 -3.41
C LEU A 595 -1.23 4.73 -2.90
N ASP A 596 -0.75 4.66 -1.66
CA ASP A 596 0.14 5.66 -1.06
C ASP A 596 1.63 5.27 -1.22
N ASP A 597 1.95 4.30 -2.07
CA ASP A 597 3.31 3.85 -2.30
C ASP A 597 4.10 4.91 -3.09
N VAL A 598 5.18 5.41 -2.48
CA VAL A 598 6.10 6.39 -3.08
C VAL A 598 7.45 5.79 -3.45
N ILE A 599 7.67 4.50 -3.14
CA ILE A 599 8.87 3.75 -3.51
C ILE A 599 8.60 3.04 -4.84
N CYS A 600 7.48 2.34 -4.94
CA CYS A 600 7.00 1.69 -6.17
C CYS A 600 5.60 2.22 -6.49
N PRO A 601 5.48 3.40 -7.13
CA PRO A 601 4.20 4.05 -7.29
C PRO A 601 3.22 3.24 -8.14
N PRO A 602 1.90 3.34 -7.90
CA PRO A 602 0.89 2.60 -8.64
C PRO A 602 0.96 2.71 -10.16
N VAL A 603 1.51 3.81 -10.68
CA VAL A 603 1.71 4.05 -12.11
C VAL A 603 2.56 2.96 -12.79
N GLN A 604 3.47 2.32 -12.06
CA GLN A 604 4.26 1.18 -12.54
C GLN A 604 3.34 0.02 -12.95
N SER A 605 2.44 -0.34 -12.05
CA SER A 605 1.42 -1.38 -12.23
C SER A 605 0.41 -1.02 -13.33
N GLU A 606 -0.05 0.24 -13.36
CA GLU A 606 -1.00 0.71 -14.37
C GLU A 606 -0.44 0.65 -15.79
N ARG A 607 0.82 1.08 -16.00
CA ARG A 607 1.51 0.99 -17.30
C ARG A 607 1.67 -0.45 -17.76
N PHE A 608 2.02 -1.35 -16.84
CA PHE A 608 2.16 -2.77 -17.12
C PHE A 608 0.83 -3.42 -17.54
N LEU A 609 -0.25 -3.15 -16.81
CA LEU A 609 -1.59 -3.62 -17.17
C LEU A 609 -2.06 -3.05 -18.51
N ALA A 610 -1.76 -1.78 -18.80
CA ALA A 610 -2.05 -1.18 -20.10
C ALA A 610 -1.29 -1.87 -21.25
N ALA A 611 -0.03 -2.28 -21.03
CA ALA A 611 0.75 -3.03 -22.01
C ALA A 611 0.22 -4.46 -22.25
N LEU A 612 -0.45 -5.05 -21.25
CA LEU A 612 -1.06 -6.38 -21.31
C LEU A 612 -2.49 -6.37 -21.92
N ALA A 613 -3.13 -5.21 -22.02
CA ALA A 613 -4.52 -5.10 -22.43
C ALA A 613 -4.82 -5.82 -23.76
N GLY A 614 -5.88 -6.64 -23.77
CA GLY A 614 -6.32 -7.40 -24.96
C GLY A 614 -5.55 -8.70 -25.24
N ARG A 615 -4.60 -9.10 -24.37
CA ARG A 615 -3.83 -10.35 -24.53
C ARG A 615 -4.54 -11.61 -24.02
N GLY A 616 -5.61 -11.46 -23.24
CA GLY A 616 -6.42 -12.59 -22.74
C GLY A 616 -5.73 -13.45 -21.68
N VAL A 617 -4.65 -12.96 -21.05
CA VAL A 617 -4.00 -13.59 -19.90
C VAL A 617 -4.89 -13.40 -18.67
N PRO A 618 -5.30 -14.45 -17.96
CA PRO A 618 -6.06 -14.31 -16.72
C PRO A 618 -5.23 -13.57 -15.66
N HIS A 619 -5.73 -12.45 -15.15
CA HIS A 619 -5.08 -11.71 -14.08
C HIS A 619 -6.07 -10.92 -13.24
N ALA A 620 -5.66 -10.60 -12.01
CA ALA A 620 -6.36 -9.68 -11.13
C ALA A 620 -5.43 -8.56 -10.66
N TYR A 621 -5.99 -7.36 -10.46
CA TYR A 621 -5.28 -6.23 -9.87
C TYR A 621 -6.06 -5.71 -8.67
N LEU A 622 -5.48 -5.79 -7.48
CA LEU A 622 -6.06 -5.28 -6.24
C LEU A 622 -5.23 -4.11 -5.72
N THR A 623 -5.92 -3.00 -5.45
CA THR A 623 -5.36 -1.78 -4.88
C THR A 623 -5.89 -1.55 -3.48
N PHE A 624 -5.08 -0.92 -2.63
CA PHE A 624 -5.42 -0.67 -1.22
C PHE A 624 -5.20 0.79 -0.85
N ASP A 625 -6.28 1.50 -0.52
CA ASP A 625 -6.26 2.87 0.00
C ASP A 625 -5.65 2.92 1.41
N GLY A 626 -4.81 3.93 1.67
CA GLY A 626 -4.16 4.10 2.97
C GLY A 626 -2.95 3.19 3.21
N GLU A 627 -2.54 2.43 2.19
CA GLU A 627 -1.36 1.55 2.23
C GLU A 627 -0.27 2.11 1.33
N GLY A 628 0.94 2.22 1.89
CA GLY A 628 2.15 2.60 1.15
C GLY A 628 2.99 1.39 0.76
N HIS A 629 4.31 1.55 0.75
CA HIS A 629 5.23 0.44 0.50
C HIS A 629 5.23 -0.57 1.67
N GLY A 630 4.81 -1.81 1.39
CA GLY A 630 4.54 -2.86 2.38
C GLY A 630 3.19 -2.66 3.09
N PHE A 631 2.34 -3.68 3.06
CA PHE A 631 1.02 -3.64 3.70
C PHE A 631 1.14 -3.74 5.22
N ARG A 632 0.32 -3.00 5.97
CA ARG A 632 0.42 -2.95 7.45
C ARG A 632 -0.90 -3.16 8.16
N ARG A 633 -2.02 -2.91 7.49
CA ARG A 633 -3.34 -3.07 8.08
C ARG A 633 -3.78 -4.53 7.96
N ALA A 634 -4.43 -5.03 9.00
CA ALA A 634 -4.85 -6.42 9.04
C ALA A 634 -5.83 -6.78 7.91
N ASP A 635 -6.74 -5.87 7.54
CA ASP A 635 -7.70 -6.06 6.45
C ASP A 635 -7.01 -6.18 5.08
N THR A 636 -6.01 -5.35 4.82
CA THR A 636 -5.18 -5.45 3.60
C THR A 636 -4.46 -6.80 3.53
N LEU A 637 -3.75 -7.18 4.59
CA LEU A 637 -2.97 -8.42 4.65
C LEU A 637 -3.85 -9.66 4.46
N ILE A 638 -5.02 -9.68 5.10
CA ILE A 638 -6.01 -10.75 4.92
C ILE A 638 -6.40 -10.87 3.45
N ARG A 639 -6.80 -9.77 2.82
CA ARG A 639 -7.27 -9.77 1.43
C ARG A 639 -6.16 -10.17 0.46
N ALA A 640 -4.93 -9.72 0.70
CA ALA A 640 -3.76 -10.08 -0.08
C ALA A 640 -3.48 -11.59 -0.06
N LEU A 641 -3.37 -12.18 1.14
CA LEU A 641 -3.09 -13.61 1.32
C LEU A 641 -4.22 -14.50 0.77
N GLU A 642 -5.48 -14.11 0.99
CA GLU A 642 -6.64 -14.83 0.46
C GLU A 642 -6.69 -14.80 -1.07
N ALA A 643 -6.45 -13.63 -1.69
CA ALA A 643 -6.39 -13.51 -3.14
C ALA A 643 -5.24 -14.34 -3.73
N GLU A 644 -4.08 -14.35 -3.07
CA GLU A 644 -2.92 -15.15 -3.49
C GLU A 644 -3.21 -16.66 -3.41
N LEU A 645 -3.79 -17.16 -2.32
CA LEU A 645 -4.20 -18.57 -2.25
C LEU A 645 -5.27 -18.91 -3.28
N SER A 646 -6.19 -17.98 -3.57
CA SER A 646 -7.21 -18.18 -4.59
C SER A 646 -6.62 -18.32 -5.99
N LEU A 647 -5.62 -17.51 -6.35
CA LEU A 647 -4.86 -17.67 -7.60
C LEU A 647 -4.26 -19.08 -7.70
N TYR A 648 -3.61 -19.55 -6.63
CA TYR A 648 -3.01 -20.87 -6.59
C TYR A 648 -4.04 -21.98 -6.69
N ALA A 649 -5.18 -21.87 -5.98
CA ALA A 649 -6.28 -22.84 -6.05
C ALA A 649 -6.82 -23.00 -7.47
N GLN A 650 -7.08 -21.88 -8.15
CA GLN A 650 -7.60 -21.85 -9.52
C GLN A 650 -6.58 -22.40 -10.52
N THR A 651 -5.30 -22.05 -10.39
CA THR A 651 -4.26 -22.46 -11.33
C THR A 651 -3.84 -23.92 -11.14
N PHE A 652 -3.67 -24.36 -9.89
CA PHE A 652 -3.21 -25.70 -9.55
C PHE A 652 -4.34 -26.74 -9.46
N GLY A 653 -5.60 -26.30 -9.54
CA GLY A 653 -6.77 -27.18 -9.63
C GLY A 653 -7.17 -27.84 -8.32
N PHE A 654 -7.02 -27.16 -7.18
CA PHE A 654 -7.48 -27.65 -5.87
C PHE A 654 -8.60 -26.78 -5.29
N ALA A 655 -9.36 -27.32 -4.33
CA ALA A 655 -10.44 -26.60 -3.66
C ALA A 655 -9.92 -25.84 -2.43
N ALA A 656 -10.26 -24.55 -2.33
CA ALA A 656 -10.00 -23.70 -1.17
C ALA A 656 -11.33 -23.04 -0.70
N PRO A 657 -12.26 -23.80 -0.09
CA PRO A 657 -13.62 -23.32 0.19
C PRO A 657 -13.67 -22.21 1.24
N ASP A 658 -12.64 -22.09 2.08
CA ASP A 658 -12.57 -21.11 3.16
C ASP A 658 -12.04 -19.74 2.71
N VAL A 659 -11.78 -19.56 1.41
CA VAL A 659 -11.19 -18.35 0.84
C VAL A 659 -12.04 -17.83 -0.32
N PRO A 660 -12.34 -16.51 -0.38
CA PRO A 660 -13.07 -15.93 -1.50
C PRO A 660 -12.35 -16.14 -2.84
N ALA A 661 -13.09 -16.53 -3.88
CA ALA A 661 -12.53 -16.61 -5.22
C ALA A 661 -12.13 -15.21 -5.73
N VAL A 662 -10.89 -15.06 -6.20
CA VAL A 662 -10.46 -13.87 -6.93
C VAL A 662 -10.86 -14.00 -8.41
N ASP A 663 -11.49 -12.98 -8.98
CA ASP A 663 -11.81 -12.96 -10.40
C ASP A 663 -10.55 -12.66 -11.21
N LEU A 664 -10.04 -13.67 -11.92
CA LEU A 664 -8.87 -13.55 -12.79
C LEU A 664 -9.24 -13.12 -14.21
N GLY A 665 -10.51 -12.85 -14.52
CA GLY A 665 -10.99 -12.65 -15.88
C GLY A 665 -10.97 -13.95 -16.71
N ALA A 666 -11.96 -14.15 -17.57
CA ALA A 666 -12.08 -15.41 -18.33
C ALA A 666 -10.95 -15.57 -19.38
N PRO A 667 -10.37 -16.77 -19.54
CA PRO A 667 -9.47 -17.06 -20.66
C PRO A 667 -10.26 -16.98 -21.97
N VAL A 668 -9.79 -16.16 -22.91
CA VAL A 668 -10.37 -16.06 -24.24
C VAL A 668 -9.85 -17.25 -25.09
N PRO A 669 -10.69 -18.15 -25.61
CA PRO A 669 -10.22 -19.28 -26.41
C PRO A 669 -9.63 -18.81 -27.75
N PRO A 670 -8.69 -19.57 -28.35
CA PRO A 670 -8.01 -19.15 -29.57
C PRO A 670 -8.98 -19.20 -30.76
N ALA A 671 -9.48 -18.03 -31.17
CA ALA A 671 -10.33 -17.93 -32.35
C ALA A 671 -9.49 -17.94 -33.63
N ALA A 672 -9.84 -18.86 -34.53
CA ALA A 672 -9.35 -18.93 -35.90
C ALA A 672 -9.36 -17.55 -36.57
N ALA A 673 -8.31 -17.28 -37.36
CA ALA A 673 -8.11 -16.07 -38.15
C ALA A 673 -9.40 -15.63 -38.85
N THR A 674 -10.09 -14.70 -38.21
CA THR A 674 -11.18 -13.92 -38.76
C THR A 674 -10.83 -12.47 -38.47
N ALA A 675 -11.07 -11.61 -39.46
CA ALA A 675 -10.48 -10.30 -39.60
C ALA A 675 -10.40 -9.50 -38.29
N ARG A 676 -9.21 -8.90 -38.06
CA ARG A 676 -8.92 -7.92 -36.99
C ARG A 676 -10.18 -7.10 -36.63
N PRO A 677 -10.63 -7.07 -35.36
CA PRO A 677 -11.43 -5.96 -34.92
C PRO A 677 -10.55 -4.70 -34.98
N ALA A 678 -11.10 -3.63 -35.55
CA ALA A 678 -10.44 -2.34 -35.57
C ALA A 678 -10.12 -1.87 -34.13
N ALA A 679 -9.12 -1.00 -34.00
CA ALA A 679 -8.77 -0.27 -32.77
C ALA A 679 -10.02 0.15 -31.96
N PRO A 680 -9.93 0.27 -30.61
CA PRO A 680 -11.08 0.65 -29.80
C PRO A 680 -11.70 1.92 -30.38
N GLY A 681 -12.87 1.75 -30.98
CA GLY A 681 -13.66 2.87 -31.43
C GLY A 681 -13.97 3.71 -30.21
N THR A 682 -13.86 5.02 -30.37
CA THR A 682 -14.63 6.00 -29.61
C THR A 682 -16.05 5.46 -29.38
N GLY A 683 -16.31 4.89 -28.21
CA GLY A 683 -17.61 4.36 -27.85
C GLY A 683 -18.57 5.52 -27.71
N SER A 684 -19.24 5.88 -28.79
CA SER A 684 -20.30 6.89 -28.78
C SER A 684 -21.41 6.42 -27.83
N ALA A 685 -21.87 7.29 -26.93
CA ALA A 685 -23.09 7.09 -26.17
C ALA A 685 -24.23 6.75 -27.15
N ALA A 686 -24.76 5.53 -27.05
CA ALA A 686 -25.83 5.03 -27.92
C ALA A 686 -27.19 5.25 -27.27
N ALA A 687 -28.22 5.45 -28.09
CA ALA A 687 -29.60 5.57 -27.60
C ALA A 687 -30.03 4.26 -26.91
N LEU A 688 -30.58 4.38 -25.70
CA LEU A 688 -30.99 3.24 -24.87
C LEU A 688 -32.48 2.90 -25.06
N VAL A 689 -32.84 1.68 -24.67
CA VAL A 689 -34.22 1.19 -24.72
C VAL A 689 -35.07 1.96 -23.71
N ARG A 690 -36.16 2.57 -24.18
CA ARG A 690 -37.10 3.31 -23.33
C ARG A 690 -38.15 2.36 -22.75
N PRO A 691 -38.29 2.26 -21.42
CA PRO A 691 -39.41 1.53 -20.81
C PRO A 691 -40.76 2.17 -21.17
N ARG A 692 -41.86 1.41 -21.05
CA ARG A 692 -43.21 1.96 -21.23
C ARG A 692 -43.52 3.00 -20.16
N ARG A 693 -44.30 4.02 -20.50
CA ARG A 693 -44.88 4.92 -19.49
C ARG A 693 -45.81 4.19 -18.51
N LEU A 694 -46.01 4.80 -17.34
CA LEU A 694 -46.93 4.32 -16.32
C LEU A 694 -48.40 4.66 -16.64
N ARG A 695 -49.29 3.87 -16.06
CA ARG A 695 -50.74 3.99 -16.13
C ARG A 695 -51.33 3.80 -14.74
N THR A 696 -52.50 4.38 -14.50
CA THR A 696 -53.27 4.10 -13.28
C THR A 696 -53.50 2.60 -13.14
N GLY A 697 -53.23 2.06 -11.96
CA GLY A 697 -53.28 0.64 -11.63
C GLY A 697 -51.96 -0.10 -11.79
N ASP A 698 -50.92 0.51 -12.36
CA ASP A 698 -49.59 -0.11 -12.42
C ASP A 698 -49.01 -0.29 -11.01
N ARG A 699 -48.39 -1.46 -10.79
CA ARG A 699 -47.63 -1.71 -9.56
C ARG A 699 -46.23 -1.11 -9.65
N VAL A 700 -45.77 -0.48 -8.58
CA VAL A 700 -44.42 0.07 -8.46
C VAL A 700 -43.76 -0.37 -7.15
N ALA A 701 -42.46 -0.60 -7.20
CA ALA A 701 -41.67 -1.00 -6.05
C ALA A 701 -40.82 0.16 -5.52
N VAL A 702 -40.70 0.28 -4.19
CA VAL A 702 -39.73 1.17 -3.54
C VAL A 702 -38.68 0.32 -2.82
N VAL A 703 -37.41 0.57 -3.12
CA VAL A 703 -36.24 -0.14 -2.57
C VAL A 703 -35.25 0.82 -1.91
N ALA A 704 -34.35 0.32 -1.07
CA ALA A 704 -33.31 1.11 -0.42
C ALA A 704 -31.91 0.64 -0.86
N PRO A 705 -31.44 1.04 -2.05
CA PRO A 705 -30.14 0.63 -2.55
C PRO A 705 -28.96 1.33 -1.86
N SER A 706 -29.24 2.34 -1.04
CA SER A 706 -28.26 3.21 -0.37
C SER A 706 -28.43 3.14 1.16
N GLY A 707 -28.51 4.29 1.85
CA GLY A 707 -28.75 4.39 3.28
C GLY A 707 -30.22 4.26 3.69
N GLY A 708 -30.45 4.03 4.98
CA GLY A 708 -31.78 4.08 5.57
C GLY A 708 -32.36 5.50 5.55
N PHE A 709 -33.69 5.62 5.64
CA PHE A 709 -34.37 6.91 5.61
C PHE A 709 -35.56 6.96 6.57
N PRO A 710 -35.95 8.17 7.05
CA PRO A 710 -37.04 8.31 8.00
C PRO A 710 -38.34 7.73 7.45
N ARG A 711 -38.93 6.77 8.20
CA ARG A 711 -40.19 6.13 7.81
C ARG A 711 -41.33 7.12 7.51
N LYS A 712 -41.38 8.22 8.25
CA LYS A 712 -42.38 9.29 8.05
C LYS A 712 -42.29 9.90 6.64
N GLU A 713 -41.07 10.11 6.12
CA GLU A 713 -40.86 10.68 4.78
C GLU A 713 -41.26 9.66 3.71
N LEU A 714 -40.86 8.39 3.89
CA LEU A 714 -41.26 7.30 3.00
C LEU A 714 -42.79 7.15 2.94
N ASP A 715 -43.47 7.08 4.09
CA ASP A 715 -44.91 6.91 4.17
C ASP A 715 -45.63 8.07 3.45
N ALA A 716 -45.16 9.31 3.63
CA ALA A 716 -45.72 10.47 2.94
C ALA A 716 -45.55 10.40 1.42
N GLY A 717 -44.36 10.01 0.93
CA GLY A 717 -44.13 9.83 -0.49
C GLY A 717 -44.91 8.67 -1.11
N VAL A 718 -45.06 7.57 -0.38
CA VAL A 718 -45.89 6.41 -0.79
C VAL A 718 -47.35 6.84 -0.94
N GLU A 719 -47.88 7.67 -0.05
CA GLU A 719 -49.24 8.20 -0.18
C GLU A 719 -49.40 9.11 -1.41
N VAL A 720 -48.37 9.88 -1.78
CA VAL A 720 -48.36 10.65 -3.04
C VAL A 720 -48.43 9.72 -4.25
N LEU A 721 -47.60 8.67 -4.30
CA LEU A 721 -47.60 7.70 -5.39
C LEU A 721 -48.94 6.95 -5.50
N ARG A 722 -49.53 6.54 -4.38
CA ARG A 722 -50.88 5.96 -4.32
C ARG A 722 -51.94 6.95 -4.78
N GLY A 723 -51.80 8.24 -4.45
CA GLY A 723 -52.66 9.33 -4.91
C GLY A 723 -52.64 9.52 -6.43
N TRP A 724 -51.56 9.13 -7.11
CA TRP A 724 -51.48 9.07 -8.58
C TRP A 724 -52.14 7.81 -9.16
N GLY A 725 -52.69 6.94 -8.30
CA GLY A 725 -53.38 5.71 -8.67
C GLY A 725 -52.44 4.53 -8.94
N LEU A 726 -51.24 4.50 -8.34
CA LEU A 726 -50.30 3.38 -8.43
C LEU A 726 -50.49 2.38 -7.28
N ASP A 727 -50.25 1.09 -7.54
CA ASP A 727 -50.17 0.05 -6.51
C ASP A 727 -48.74 -0.02 -5.96
N VAL A 728 -48.49 0.54 -4.78
CA VAL A 728 -47.13 0.72 -4.25
C VAL A 728 -46.75 -0.40 -3.29
N VAL A 729 -45.68 -1.13 -3.61
CA VAL A 729 -45.04 -2.13 -2.76
C VAL A 729 -43.70 -1.59 -2.24
N VAL A 730 -43.46 -1.71 -0.94
CA VAL A 730 -42.20 -1.29 -0.31
C VAL A 730 -41.44 -2.53 0.14
N HIS A 731 -40.19 -2.66 -0.29
CA HIS A 731 -39.35 -3.81 0.04
C HIS A 731 -38.77 -3.73 1.46
N PRO A 732 -38.45 -4.89 2.10
CA PRO A 732 -38.04 -4.94 3.50
C PRO A 732 -36.89 -4.02 3.90
N THR A 733 -35.85 -3.92 3.06
CA THR A 733 -34.67 -3.07 3.35
C THR A 733 -35.01 -1.60 3.47
N ALA A 734 -36.13 -1.12 2.90
CA ALA A 734 -36.56 0.27 3.04
C ALA A 734 -37.05 0.64 4.46
N TYR A 735 -37.25 -0.34 5.33
CA TYR A 735 -37.51 -0.13 6.76
C TYR A 735 -36.38 -0.64 7.65
N GLY A 736 -35.28 -1.10 7.04
CA GLY A 736 -34.13 -1.65 7.74
C GLY A 736 -33.10 -0.60 8.12
N GLU A 737 -32.21 -1.00 9.01
CA GLU A 737 -30.94 -0.33 9.29
C GLU A 737 -29.90 -1.44 9.42
N HIS A 738 -28.70 -1.21 8.91
CA HIS A 738 -27.61 -2.19 9.04
C HIS A 738 -27.10 -2.24 10.50
N ASP A 739 -26.87 -3.45 11.02
CA ASP A 739 -26.55 -3.68 12.44
C ASP A 739 -25.29 -2.95 12.97
N THR A 740 -24.33 -2.64 12.10
CA THR A 740 -23.04 -2.03 12.48
C THR A 740 -22.74 -0.75 11.70
N LEU A 741 -23.22 -0.63 10.46
CA LEU A 741 -22.98 0.51 9.57
C LEU A 741 -24.25 1.34 9.42
N SER A 742 -24.57 2.18 10.40
CA SER A 742 -25.84 2.94 10.46
C SER A 742 -26.12 3.87 9.27
N TYR A 743 -25.13 4.14 8.42
CA TYR A 743 -25.32 4.87 7.16
C TYR A 743 -25.86 3.99 6.01
N LEU A 744 -26.08 2.69 6.21
CA LEU A 744 -26.64 1.74 5.25
C LEU A 744 -28.01 1.23 5.67
N ALA A 745 -28.90 0.99 4.70
CA ALA A 745 -30.24 0.44 4.96
C ALA A 745 -30.22 -1.05 5.36
N ALA A 746 -29.23 -1.81 4.88
CA ALA A 746 -28.98 -3.23 5.20
C ALA A 746 -27.64 -3.66 4.58
N ASP A 747 -27.23 -4.91 4.79
CA ASP A 747 -26.08 -5.52 4.10
C ASP A 747 -26.22 -5.45 2.57
N ASP A 748 -25.10 -5.38 1.86
CA ASP A 748 -25.01 -5.19 0.40
C ASP A 748 -25.84 -6.24 -0.37
N ALA A 749 -25.68 -7.52 -0.02
CA ALA A 749 -26.43 -8.61 -0.63
C ALA A 749 -27.94 -8.55 -0.34
N ALA A 750 -28.37 -7.98 0.79
CA ALA A 750 -29.80 -7.84 1.09
C ALA A 750 -30.44 -6.73 0.25
N ARG A 751 -29.75 -5.60 0.10
CA ARG A 751 -30.17 -4.48 -0.76
C ARG A 751 -30.21 -4.89 -2.24
N ALA A 752 -29.21 -5.65 -2.69
CA ALA A 752 -29.19 -6.26 -4.02
C ALA A 752 -30.38 -7.19 -4.27
N ARG A 753 -30.67 -8.12 -3.34
CA ARG A 753 -31.82 -9.03 -3.47
C ARG A 753 -33.16 -8.31 -3.54
N ASP A 754 -33.34 -7.23 -2.78
CA ASP A 754 -34.59 -6.46 -2.85
C ASP A 754 -34.73 -5.74 -4.18
N PHE A 755 -33.65 -5.15 -4.70
CA PHE A 755 -33.62 -4.56 -6.03
C PHE A 755 -33.91 -5.59 -7.13
N GLU A 756 -33.26 -6.77 -7.06
CA GLU A 756 -33.50 -7.88 -7.99
C GLU A 756 -34.94 -8.37 -7.94
N ARG A 757 -35.51 -8.58 -6.74
CA ARG A 757 -36.90 -9.02 -6.60
C ARG A 757 -37.86 -8.00 -7.19
N ALA A 758 -37.64 -6.72 -6.93
CA ALA A 758 -38.44 -5.64 -7.49
C ALA A 758 -38.34 -5.61 -9.04
N TRP A 759 -37.15 -5.81 -9.59
CA TRP A 759 -36.94 -5.79 -11.04
C TRP A 759 -37.37 -7.08 -11.74
N CYS A 760 -37.27 -8.24 -11.10
CA CYS A 760 -37.62 -9.51 -11.73
C CYS A 760 -39.11 -9.86 -11.58
N ASP A 761 -39.86 -9.15 -10.72
CA ASP A 761 -41.31 -9.32 -10.61
C ASP A 761 -42.01 -8.80 -11.89
N PRO A 762 -42.72 -9.65 -12.65
CA PRO A 762 -43.41 -9.23 -13.87
C PRO A 762 -44.55 -8.23 -13.64
N GLU A 763 -45.12 -8.19 -12.43
CA GLU A 763 -46.22 -7.26 -12.10
C GLU A 763 -45.71 -5.83 -11.84
N VAL A 764 -44.43 -5.66 -11.47
CA VAL A 764 -43.84 -4.35 -11.19
C VAL A 764 -43.52 -3.60 -12.49
N ALA A 765 -44.06 -2.41 -12.68
CA ALA A 765 -43.81 -1.56 -13.85
C ALA A 765 -42.65 -0.57 -13.64
N ALA A 766 -42.38 -0.19 -12.40
CA ALA A 766 -41.31 0.74 -12.04
C ALA A 766 -40.66 0.40 -10.69
N VAL A 767 -39.37 0.69 -10.57
CA VAL A 767 -38.58 0.61 -9.34
C VAL A 767 -38.10 2.01 -8.96
N PHE A 768 -38.43 2.44 -7.75
CA PHE A 768 -38.00 3.72 -7.18
C PHE A 768 -36.96 3.45 -6.10
N SER A 769 -35.86 4.18 -6.14
CA SER A 769 -35.03 4.38 -4.95
C SER A 769 -35.82 5.20 -3.94
N GLY A 770 -35.86 4.75 -2.68
CA GLY A 770 -36.56 5.46 -1.61
C GLY A 770 -35.89 6.81 -1.31
N ARG A 771 -34.57 6.81 -1.20
CA ARG A 771 -33.69 7.99 -1.12
C ARG A 771 -32.29 7.57 -1.61
N GLY A 772 -31.44 8.55 -1.93
CA GLY A 772 -30.00 8.35 -2.09
C GLY A 772 -29.31 8.19 -0.73
N GLY A 773 -28.03 8.55 -0.65
CA GLY A 773 -27.22 8.41 0.55
C GLY A 773 -25.85 7.85 0.21
N TYR A 774 -25.49 6.70 0.78
CA TYR A 774 -24.25 6.02 0.45
C TYR A 774 -24.48 4.52 0.32
N GLY A 775 -23.74 3.88 -0.59
CA GLY A 775 -23.59 2.43 -0.65
C GLY A 775 -24.24 1.72 -1.84
N ALA A 776 -24.80 2.44 -2.82
CA ALA A 776 -25.34 1.82 -4.04
C ALA A 776 -24.24 1.12 -4.85
N HIS A 777 -23.04 1.72 -4.97
CA HIS A 777 -21.88 1.08 -5.63
C HIS A 777 -21.56 -0.30 -5.06
N ARG A 778 -21.58 -0.43 -3.73
CA ARG A 778 -21.22 -1.67 -3.01
C ARG A 778 -22.13 -2.84 -3.36
N MET A 779 -23.41 -2.58 -3.64
CA MET A 779 -24.37 -3.64 -3.92
C MET A 779 -24.39 -4.07 -5.39
N LEU A 780 -23.76 -3.34 -6.32
CA LEU A 780 -23.82 -3.63 -7.75
C LEU A 780 -23.19 -4.99 -8.11
N ASP A 781 -22.12 -5.38 -7.42
CA ASP A 781 -21.42 -6.66 -7.63
C ASP A 781 -22.26 -7.87 -7.16
N HIS A 782 -23.29 -7.61 -6.36
CA HIS A 782 -24.23 -8.63 -5.89
C HIS A 782 -25.49 -8.75 -6.75
N VAL A 783 -25.67 -7.88 -7.75
CA VAL A 783 -26.85 -7.90 -8.62
C VAL A 783 -26.66 -8.88 -9.78
N ASP A 784 -27.59 -9.81 -9.95
CA ASP A 784 -27.68 -10.67 -11.13
C ASP A 784 -28.22 -9.88 -12.34
N TRP A 785 -27.31 -9.15 -12.98
CA TRP A 785 -27.61 -8.37 -14.18
C TRP A 785 -28.17 -9.21 -15.34
N ALA A 786 -27.85 -10.51 -15.41
CA ALA A 786 -28.39 -11.39 -16.43
C ALA A 786 -29.87 -11.69 -16.18
N ALA A 787 -30.26 -11.92 -14.92
CA ALA A 787 -31.66 -12.06 -14.53
C ALA A 787 -32.47 -10.79 -14.80
N LEU A 788 -31.93 -9.61 -14.44
CA LEU A 788 -32.58 -8.33 -14.72
C LEU A 788 -32.78 -8.11 -16.23
N ARG A 789 -31.76 -8.44 -17.05
CA ARG A 789 -31.86 -8.36 -18.52
C ARG A 789 -32.94 -9.29 -19.05
N ALA A 790 -33.05 -10.51 -18.52
CA ALA A 790 -34.07 -11.48 -18.91
C ALA A 790 -35.49 -11.03 -18.52
N ALA A 791 -35.66 -10.29 -17.41
CA ALA A 791 -36.93 -9.73 -16.98
C ALA A 791 -37.42 -8.57 -17.87
N GLY A 792 -36.52 -7.96 -18.65
CA GLY A 792 -36.84 -6.88 -19.59
C GLY A 792 -36.83 -5.48 -18.98
N PRO A 793 -37.05 -4.43 -19.79
CA PRO A 793 -36.92 -3.04 -19.37
C PRO A 793 -38.07 -2.60 -18.44
N LYS A 794 -37.72 -2.01 -17.29
CA LYS A 794 -38.64 -1.33 -16.37
C LYS A 794 -38.21 0.11 -16.14
N VAL A 795 -39.14 0.96 -15.69
CA VAL A 795 -38.81 2.33 -15.29
C VAL A 795 -37.98 2.29 -14.01
N TYR A 796 -36.85 3.00 -13.99
CA TYR A 796 -36.09 3.23 -12.76
C TYR A 796 -36.03 4.73 -12.45
N VAL A 797 -36.27 5.10 -11.19
CA VAL A 797 -36.26 6.49 -10.72
C VAL A 797 -35.36 6.64 -9.48
N GLY A 798 -34.44 7.59 -9.53
CA GLY A 798 -33.63 8.00 -8.39
C GLY A 798 -32.65 9.12 -8.74
N PHE A 799 -32.01 9.73 -7.74
CA PHE A 799 -30.85 10.62 -7.92
C PHE A 799 -29.90 10.51 -6.72
N SER A 800 -28.83 11.29 -6.65
CA SER A 800 -27.78 11.12 -5.63
C SER A 800 -26.98 9.83 -5.86
N ASP A 801 -26.71 9.05 -4.81
CA ASP A 801 -26.05 7.73 -4.85
C ASP A 801 -26.70 6.73 -5.84
N ALA A 802 -27.97 6.93 -6.19
CA ALA A 802 -28.65 6.20 -7.28
C ALA A 802 -27.96 6.35 -8.66
N THR A 803 -27.04 7.31 -8.82
CA THR A 803 -26.19 7.48 -10.00
C THR A 803 -25.45 6.18 -10.38
N ALA A 804 -24.97 5.43 -9.38
CA ALA A 804 -24.32 4.13 -9.59
C ALA A 804 -25.22 3.14 -10.33
N LEU A 805 -26.52 3.11 -9.95
CA LEU A 805 -27.52 2.25 -10.59
C LEU A 805 -27.92 2.76 -11.99
N HIS A 806 -27.97 4.08 -12.20
CA HIS A 806 -28.22 4.64 -13.54
C HIS A 806 -27.15 4.20 -14.54
N GLU A 807 -25.88 4.26 -14.14
CA GLU A 807 -24.76 3.80 -14.96
C GLU A 807 -24.81 2.27 -15.18
N ALA A 808 -25.05 1.49 -14.14
CA ALA A 808 -25.08 0.04 -14.23
C ALA A 808 -26.27 -0.47 -15.08
N ILE A 809 -27.45 0.11 -14.93
CA ILE A 809 -28.63 -0.21 -15.77
C ILE A 809 -28.35 0.13 -17.23
N ALA A 810 -27.72 1.27 -17.51
CA ALA A 810 -27.35 1.64 -18.87
C ALA A 810 -26.34 0.65 -19.47
N THR A 811 -25.28 0.33 -18.74
CA THR A 811 -24.18 -0.53 -19.21
C THR A 811 -24.61 -1.99 -19.36
N HIS A 812 -25.32 -2.54 -18.37
CA HIS A 812 -25.67 -3.97 -18.36
C HIS A 812 -26.99 -4.28 -19.05
N LEU A 813 -27.98 -3.39 -19.00
CA LEU A 813 -29.32 -3.64 -19.53
C LEU A 813 -29.59 -2.87 -20.82
N GLY A 814 -28.85 -1.80 -21.10
CA GLY A 814 -29.09 -0.94 -22.26
C GLY A 814 -30.42 -0.19 -22.16
N VAL A 815 -30.85 0.15 -20.94
CA VAL A 815 -32.16 0.74 -20.63
C VAL A 815 -32.03 2.19 -20.17
N ALA A 816 -32.90 3.06 -20.67
CA ALA A 816 -33.00 4.46 -20.24
C ALA A 816 -33.64 4.57 -18.86
N THR A 817 -33.12 5.46 -18.02
CA THR A 817 -33.58 5.68 -16.64
C THR A 817 -34.00 7.13 -16.40
N LEU A 818 -34.64 7.41 -15.27
CA LEU A 818 -35.07 8.75 -14.89
C LEU A 818 -34.27 9.22 -13.67
N HIS A 819 -33.40 10.20 -13.88
CA HIS A 819 -32.79 10.96 -12.78
C HIS A 819 -33.82 11.91 -12.19
N GLY A 820 -34.35 11.63 -11.00
CA GLY A 820 -35.49 12.39 -10.49
C GLY A 820 -35.86 12.08 -9.04
N PRO A 821 -36.78 12.89 -8.46
CA PRO A 821 -37.05 12.93 -7.03
C PRO A 821 -37.59 11.61 -6.49
N MET A 822 -37.25 11.30 -5.25
CA MET A 822 -37.47 10.00 -4.62
C MET A 822 -38.50 10.06 -3.47
N PRO A 823 -39.29 9.00 -3.22
CA PRO A 823 -40.42 9.04 -2.28
C PRO A 823 -40.06 9.41 -0.83
N ALA A 824 -38.88 9.01 -0.34
CA ALA A 824 -38.41 9.31 1.02
C ALA A 824 -37.43 10.50 1.08
N TRP A 825 -37.38 11.34 0.03
CA TRP A 825 -36.70 12.63 0.09
C TRP A 825 -37.71 13.71 0.50
N ALA A 826 -37.52 14.36 1.64
CA ALA A 826 -38.53 15.24 2.25
C ALA A 826 -39.18 16.27 1.30
N PRO A 827 -38.43 16.95 0.41
CA PRO A 827 -39.02 17.86 -0.59
C PRO A 827 -39.98 17.22 -1.58
N PHE A 828 -39.90 15.91 -1.84
CA PHE A 828 -40.87 15.22 -2.70
C PHE A 828 -42.31 15.38 -2.17
N ALA A 829 -42.51 15.28 -0.87
CA ALA A 829 -43.82 15.50 -0.25
C ALA A 829 -44.14 16.98 0.01
N ALA A 830 -43.20 17.91 -0.19
CA ALA A 830 -43.40 19.34 0.07
C ALA A 830 -43.59 20.20 -1.19
N ASP A 831 -42.88 19.92 -2.29
CA ASP A 831 -42.86 20.78 -3.48
C ASP A 831 -43.75 20.26 -4.62
N ASP A 832 -44.79 21.02 -4.97
CA ASP A 832 -45.73 20.68 -6.04
C ASP A 832 -45.07 20.64 -7.42
N THR A 833 -44.10 21.52 -7.69
CA THR A 833 -43.47 21.64 -9.01
C THR A 833 -42.64 20.39 -9.32
N THR A 834 -41.81 19.97 -8.36
CA THR A 834 -41.01 18.75 -8.40
C THR A 834 -41.87 17.51 -8.62
N ARG A 835 -42.95 17.38 -7.82
CA ARG A 835 -43.89 16.26 -7.94
C ARG A 835 -44.58 16.22 -9.30
N GLU A 836 -45.12 17.35 -9.74
CA GLU A 836 -45.88 17.42 -10.98
C GLU A 836 -44.97 17.16 -12.19
N HIS A 837 -43.71 17.60 -12.16
CA HIS A 837 -42.75 17.30 -13.22
C HIS A 837 -42.46 15.79 -13.31
N LEU A 838 -42.21 15.12 -12.18
CA LEU A 838 -42.05 13.67 -12.15
C LEU A 838 -43.33 12.95 -12.62
N ARG A 839 -44.50 13.35 -12.13
CA ARG A 839 -45.80 12.76 -12.52
C ARG A 839 -46.00 12.86 -14.03
N ARG A 840 -45.79 14.04 -14.63
CA ARG A 840 -45.89 14.20 -16.08
C ARG A 840 -44.87 13.35 -16.83
N THR A 841 -43.65 13.24 -16.32
CA THR A 841 -42.63 12.37 -16.93
C THR A 841 -43.05 10.90 -16.93
N LEU A 842 -43.70 10.43 -15.86
CA LEU A 842 -44.13 9.03 -15.72
C LEU A 842 -45.38 8.69 -16.53
N PHE A 843 -46.37 9.59 -16.61
CA PHE A 843 -47.69 9.32 -17.21
C PHE A 843 -47.92 10.00 -18.58
N GLU A 844 -47.30 11.15 -18.80
CA GLU A 844 -47.51 12.04 -19.95
C GLU A 844 -46.15 12.49 -20.55
N PRO A 845 -45.20 11.58 -20.84
CA PRO A 845 -43.79 11.93 -21.10
C PRO A 845 -43.59 12.85 -22.33
N ALA A 846 -44.56 12.90 -23.25
CA ALA A 846 -44.54 13.82 -24.39
C ALA A 846 -44.69 15.30 -23.97
N ALA A 847 -45.27 15.58 -22.80
CA ALA A 847 -45.45 16.94 -22.28
C ALA A 847 -44.17 17.54 -21.67
N VAL A 848 -43.12 16.73 -21.48
CA VAL A 848 -41.87 17.12 -20.77
C VAL A 848 -40.60 16.87 -21.59
N GLN A 849 -40.71 16.91 -22.93
CA GLN A 849 -39.55 16.69 -23.81
C GLN A 849 -38.54 17.84 -23.80
N ARG A 850 -38.96 19.05 -23.41
CA ARG A 850 -38.10 20.24 -23.37
C ARG A 850 -37.89 20.65 -21.91
N LEU A 851 -36.65 20.55 -21.46
CA LEU A 851 -36.21 20.96 -20.12
C LEU A 851 -35.58 22.35 -20.19
N THR A 852 -36.00 23.22 -19.29
CA THR A 852 -35.49 24.59 -19.11
C THR A 852 -35.89 25.11 -17.73
N SER A 853 -35.15 26.10 -17.25
CA SER A 853 -35.31 26.70 -15.92
C SER A 853 -35.15 28.21 -15.98
N PRO A 854 -35.75 29.00 -15.08
CA PRO A 854 -35.55 30.45 -15.03
C PRO A 854 -34.08 30.87 -14.89
N GLY A 855 -33.26 30.05 -14.20
CA GLY A 855 -31.82 30.28 -14.00
C GLY A 855 -30.92 29.77 -15.14
N ALA A 856 -31.49 29.05 -16.11
CA ALA A 856 -30.73 28.35 -17.15
C ALA A 856 -30.07 29.34 -18.10
N ARG A 857 -28.74 29.29 -18.19
CA ARG A 857 -27.94 30.19 -19.03
C ARG A 857 -26.65 29.54 -19.50
N ALA A 858 -26.10 30.03 -20.61
CA ALA A 858 -24.83 29.53 -21.13
C ALA A 858 -23.66 29.88 -20.19
N LEU A 859 -22.91 28.86 -19.77
CA LEU A 859 -21.54 29.00 -19.27
C LEU A 859 -20.55 29.01 -20.45
N VAL A 860 -20.78 28.12 -21.43
CA VAL A 860 -20.16 28.15 -22.76
C VAL A 860 -21.29 28.13 -23.81
N PRO A 861 -21.43 29.16 -24.66
CA PRO A 861 -22.51 29.24 -25.64
C PRO A 861 -22.39 28.18 -26.73
N GLY A 862 -23.48 27.98 -27.47
CA GLY A 862 -23.54 27.06 -28.61
C GLY A 862 -24.59 25.96 -28.47
N ARG A 863 -24.59 25.10 -29.48
CA ARG A 863 -25.59 24.04 -29.64
C ARG A 863 -24.92 22.71 -29.97
N ALA A 864 -25.37 21.66 -29.31
CA ALA A 864 -24.85 20.31 -29.47
C ALA A 864 -25.98 19.27 -29.52
N ARG A 865 -25.69 18.12 -30.12
CA ARG A 865 -26.58 16.96 -30.17
C ARG A 865 -25.81 15.74 -29.69
N GLY A 866 -26.42 14.93 -28.83
CA GLY A 866 -25.80 13.75 -28.25
C GLY A 866 -26.82 12.94 -27.44
N VAL A 867 -26.36 11.90 -26.75
CA VAL A 867 -27.22 11.07 -25.88
C VAL A 867 -27.06 11.50 -24.42
N THR A 868 -28.15 11.69 -23.69
CA THR A 868 -28.12 12.10 -22.28
C THR A 868 -27.47 11.03 -21.41
N LEU A 869 -26.63 11.46 -20.46
CA LEU A 869 -26.03 10.62 -19.42
C LEU A 869 -25.62 11.48 -18.23
N GLY A 870 -25.43 10.88 -17.06
CA GLY A 870 -24.83 11.54 -15.90
C GLY A 870 -25.61 11.36 -14.60
N GLY A 871 -25.44 12.30 -13.67
CA GLY A 871 -25.90 12.21 -12.28
C GLY A 871 -24.97 12.99 -11.35
N CYS A 872 -24.79 12.52 -10.12
CA CYS A 872 -23.81 13.11 -9.21
C CYS A 872 -22.40 12.98 -9.77
N VAL A 873 -21.69 14.09 -9.93
CA VAL A 873 -20.38 14.10 -10.58
C VAL A 873 -19.33 13.37 -9.75
N SER A 874 -19.43 13.44 -8.42
CA SER A 874 -18.63 12.66 -7.47
C SER A 874 -18.80 11.15 -7.68
N LEU A 875 -20.02 10.67 -7.90
CA LEU A 875 -20.35 9.25 -8.13
C LEU A 875 -19.91 8.78 -9.51
N LEU A 876 -20.03 9.63 -10.55
CA LEU A 876 -19.47 9.32 -11.87
C LEU A 876 -17.95 9.16 -11.80
N ALA A 877 -17.26 10.01 -11.04
CA ALA A 877 -15.81 9.91 -10.84
C ALA A 877 -15.43 8.68 -10.00
N ALA A 878 -16.18 8.39 -8.93
CA ALA A 878 -15.97 7.21 -8.09
C ALA A 878 -16.22 5.89 -8.85
N GLY A 879 -17.11 5.90 -9.85
CA GLY A 879 -17.37 4.76 -10.71
C GLY A 879 -16.30 4.48 -11.78
N LEU A 880 -15.33 5.39 -11.99
CA LEU A 880 -14.31 5.20 -13.02
C LEU A 880 -13.53 3.90 -12.80
N GLY A 881 -13.38 3.11 -13.86
CA GLY A 881 -12.68 1.82 -13.81
C GLY A 881 -13.49 0.66 -13.21
N THR A 882 -14.75 0.89 -12.83
CA THR A 882 -15.64 -0.18 -12.33
C THR A 882 -16.46 -0.82 -13.45
N PRO A 883 -16.82 -2.13 -13.36
CA PRO A 883 -17.58 -2.83 -14.42
C PRO A 883 -18.98 -2.28 -14.70
N GLY A 884 -19.59 -1.57 -13.73
CA GLY A 884 -20.92 -0.99 -13.82
C GLY A 884 -20.97 0.42 -14.43
N ALA A 885 -19.83 1.08 -14.61
CA ALA A 885 -19.77 2.45 -15.14
C ALA A 885 -19.52 2.48 -16.65
N ARG A 886 -19.98 3.54 -17.34
CA ARG A 886 -19.63 3.74 -18.75
C ARG A 886 -18.15 4.09 -18.89
N ALA A 887 -17.54 3.61 -19.98
CA ALA A 887 -16.13 3.85 -20.30
C ALA A 887 -15.79 5.31 -20.67
N GLY A 888 -16.78 6.16 -20.96
CA GLY A 888 -16.58 7.56 -21.35
C GLY A 888 -17.88 8.29 -21.69
N ALA A 889 -17.78 9.61 -21.84
CA ALA A 889 -18.87 10.50 -22.23
C ALA A 889 -18.91 10.83 -23.73
N ALA A 890 -18.12 10.15 -24.56
CA ALA A 890 -18.01 10.42 -25.99
C ALA A 890 -19.38 10.40 -26.69
N GLY A 891 -19.72 11.44 -27.46
CA GLY A 891 -21.03 11.57 -28.13
C GLY A 891 -22.21 11.83 -27.19
N GLY A 892 -21.96 12.01 -25.89
CA GLY A 892 -22.97 12.25 -24.87
C GLY A 892 -23.23 13.72 -24.58
N ILE A 893 -24.44 14.03 -24.11
CA ILE A 893 -24.75 15.28 -23.40
C ILE A 893 -24.70 14.95 -21.91
N LEU A 894 -23.61 15.34 -21.25
CA LEU A 894 -23.34 15.02 -19.86
C LEU A 894 -24.14 15.95 -18.93
N LEU A 895 -25.02 15.40 -18.10
CA LEU A 895 -25.77 16.12 -17.09
C LEU A 895 -25.15 15.86 -15.71
N ILE A 896 -24.64 16.88 -15.06
CA ILE A 896 -23.97 16.77 -13.75
C ILE A 896 -24.58 17.71 -12.73
N GLU A 897 -24.70 17.22 -11.51
CA GLU A 897 -25.11 17.94 -10.31
C GLU A 897 -24.35 17.34 -9.11
N ASP A 898 -24.42 17.96 -7.94
CA ASP A 898 -23.95 17.32 -6.70
C ASP A 898 -24.50 18.03 -5.45
N VAL A 899 -24.20 17.47 -4.28
CA VAL A 899 -24.54 18.03 -2.97
C VAL A 899 -23.38 17.90 -1.99
N GLU A 900 -23.18 18.89 -1.11
CA GLU A 900 -22.12 18.86 -0.08
C GLU A 900 -20.67 18.75 -0.62
N GLU A 901 -20.47 18.97 -1.93
CA GLU A 901 -19.15 18.98 -2.56
C GLU A 901 -18.63 20.41 -2.70
N GLU A 902 -17.74 20.81 -1.79
CA GLU A 902 -17.07 22.12 -1.87
C GLU A 902 -16.27 22.28 -3.17
N ASP A 903 -16.06 23.53 -3.58
CA ASP A 903 -15.39 23.92 -4.82
C ASP A 903 -14.04 23.20 -5.07
N TYR A 904 -13.17 23.09 -4.07
CA TYR A 904 -11.89 22.40 -4.21
C TYR A 904 -12.03 20.88 -4.39
N ARG A 905 -13.11 20.26 -3.90
CA ARG A 905 -13.40 18.83 -4.15
C ARG A 905 -13.98 18.64 -5.53
N LEU A 906 -14.86 19.53 -5.97
CA LEU A 906 -15.36 19.56 -7.35
C LEU A 906 -14.22 19.72 -8.36
N ASP A 907 -13.22 20.56 -8.05
CA ASP A 907 -12.03 20.70 -8.89
C ASP A 907 -11.29 19.37 -9.03
N ARG A 908 -11.05 18.67 -7.92
CA ARG A 908 -10.42 17.34 -7.93
C ARG A 908 -11.24 16.32 -8.73
N ILE A 909 -12.55 16.28 -8.53
CA ILE A 909 -13.48 15.37 -9.21
C ILE A 909 -13.46 15.59 -10.73
N LEU A 910 -13.63 16.84 -11.16
CA LEU A 910 -13.60 17.18 -12.58
C LEU A 910 -12.22 16.96 -13.19
N THR A 911 -11.15 17.24 -12.43
CA THR A 911 -9.78 16.94 -12.84
C THR A 911 -9.56 15.45 -13.04
N GLN A 912 -10.10 14.59 -12.16
CA GLN A 912 -10.04 13.13 -12.33
C GLN A 912 -10.77 12.68 -13.62
N LEU A 913 -11.99 13.17 -13.86
CA LEU A 913 -12.76 12.86 -15.08
C LEU A 913 -12.07 13.35 -16.36
N ARG A 914 -11.33 14.47 -16.30
CA ARG A 914 -10.50 14.95 -17.42
C ARG A 914 -9.28 14.08 -17.62
N ARG A 915 -8.50 13.84 -16.57
CA ARG A 915 -7.22 13.12 -16.64
C ARG A 915 -7.37 11.65 -16.99
N SER A 916 -8.49 11.03 -16.63
CA SER A 916 -8.83 9.66 -17.06
C SER A 916 -9.20 9.58 -18.55
N GLY A 917 -9.36 10.73 -19.22
CA GLY A 917 -9.85 10.79 -20.60
C GLY A 917 -11.35 10.56 -20.72
N TRP A 918 -12.10 10.42 -19.62
CA TRP A 918 -13.53 10.08 -19.65
C TRP A 918 -14.38 11.15 -20.33
N LEU A 919 -14.01 12.43 -20.19
CA LEU A 919 -14.67 13.56 -20.88
C LEU A 919 -14.29 13.70 -22.36
N THR A 920 -13.37 12.88 -22.88
CA THR A 920 -12.92 12.98 -24.28
C THR A 920 -14.07 12.72 -25.23
N GLY A 921 -14.34 13.68 -26.12
CA GLY A 921 -15.38 13.58 -27.14
C GLY A 921 -16.80 13.77 -26.62
N VAL A 922 -16.99 14.25 -25.38
CA VAL A 922 -18.30 14.72 -24.90
C VAL A 922 -18.87 15.74 -25.89
N ALA A 923 -20.19 15.74 -26.12
CA ALA A 923 -20.82 16.63 -27.10
C ALA A 923 -21.30 17.94 -26.48
N GLY A 924 -21.67 17.93 -25.20
CA GLY A 924 -22.09 19.11 -24.44
C GLY A 924 -22.31 18.76 -22.96
N VAL A 925 -22.35 19.77 -22.10
CA VAL A 925 -22.51 19.59 -20.64
C VAL A 925 -23.69 20.42 -20.12
N VAL A 926 -24.45 19.87 -19.18
CA VAL A 926 -25.54 20.55 -18.48
C VAL A 926 -25.31 20.44 -16.98
N CYS A 927 -25.08 21.56 -16.32
CA CYS A 927 -24.87 21.66 -14.89
C CYS A 927 -26.19 21.96 -14.17
N GLY A 928 -26.52 21.08 -13.24
CA GLY A 928 -27.70 21.15 -12.38
C GLY A 928 -27.48 22.01 -11.15
N THR A 929 -28.10 21.60 -10.04
CA THR A 929 -27.95 22.23 -8.73
C THR A 929 -26.69 21.77 -8.00
N TRP A 930 -26.18 22.61 -7.10
CA TRP A 930 -24.99 22.38 -6.28
C TRP A 930 -25.32 22.72 -4.83
N GLU A 931 -26.30 22.00 -4.28
CA GLU A 931 -26.86 22.31 -2.95
C GLU A 931 -25.80 22.04 -1.87
N ASP A 932 -25.67 22.93 -0.88
CA ASP A 932 -24.69 22.81 0.20
C ASP A 932 -23.20 22.67 -0.23
N SER A 933 -22.89 22.97 -1.50
CA SER A 933 -21.52 22.97 -2.07
C SER A 933 -20.74 24.29 -1.82
N GLY A 934 -21.20 25.13 -0.89
CA GLY A 934 -20.65 26.46 -0.65
C GLY A 934 -21.21 27.54 -1.60
N PRO A 935 -20.58 28.74 -1.66
CA PRO A 935 -21.05 29.83 -2.50
C PRO A 935 -21.01 29.47 -3.98
N TYR A 936 -22.15 29.57 -4.67
CA TYR A 936 -22.26 29.17 -6.08
C TYR A 936 -21.25 29.85 -7.01
N GLU A 937 -20.82 31.10 -6.73
CA GLU A 937 -19.81 31.77 -7.55
C GLU A 937 -18.43 31.07 -7.51
N ALA A 938 -18.09 30.41 -6.40
CA ALA A 938 -16.86 29.62 -6.30
C ALA A 938 -16.98 28.32 -7.11
N VAL A 939 -18.11 27.61 -6.95
CA VAL A 939 -18.44 26.42 -7.76
C VAL A 939 -18.43 26.76 -9.25
N ARG A 940 -19.06 27.87 -9.63
CA ARG A 940 -19.11 28.36 -11.01
C ARG A 940 -17.72 28.65 -11.57
N ALA A 941 -16.81 29.21 -10.77
CA ALA A 941 -15.43 29.43 -11.19
C ALA A 941 -14.73 28.11 -11.55
N VAL A 942 -14.91 27.07 -10.74
CA VAL A 942 -14.38 25.72 -11.01
C VAL A 942 -15.02 25.10 -12.25
N LEU A 943 -16.35 25.19 -12.41
CA LEU A 943 -17.03 24.70 -13.61
C LEU A 943 -16.52 25.40 -14.87
N ALA A 944 -16.33 26.72 -14.82
CA ALA A 944 -15.78 27.50 -15.92
C ALA A 944 -14.35 27.06 -16.28
N ASP A 945 -13.51 26.85 -15.28
CA ASP A 945 -12.10 26.50 -15.44
C ASP A 945 -11.88 25.03 -15.86
N ARG A 946 -12.72 24.12 -15.39
CA ARG A 946 -12.62 22.68 -15.68
C ARG A 946 -13.46 22.22 -16.88
N LEU A 947 -14.47 22.97 -17.31
CA LEU A 947 -15.31 22.59 -18.46
C LEU A 947 -15.20 23.57 -19.64
N GLY A 948 -14.77 24.81 -19.40
CA GLY A 948 -14.82 25.89 -20.38
C GLY A 948 -13.92 25.69 -21.61
N ASP A 949 -12.82 24.96 -21.47
CA ASP A 949 -11.85 24.69 -22.53
C ASP A 949 -12.13 23.39 -23.31
N LEU A 950 -13.21 22.65 -22.97
CA LEU A 950 -13.57 21.40 -23.66
C LEU A 950 -14.02 21.62 -25.12
N GLY A 951 -14.27 22.86 -25.52
CA GLY A 951 -14.70 23.21 -26.87
C GLY A 951 -16.14 22.81 -27.19
N VAL A 952 -16.97 22.58 -26.17
CA VAL A 952 -18.39 22.20 -26.30
C VAL A 952 -19.31 23.13 -25.53
N PRO A 953 -20.61 23.21 -25.89
CA PRO A 953 -21.58 24.01 -25.15
C PRO A 953 -21.77 23.50 -23.73
N VAL A 954 -21.84 24.44 -22.77
CA VAL A 954 -22.07 24.17 -21.35
C VAL A 954 -23.22 25.05 -20.86
N LEU A 955 -24.30 24.42 -20.42
CA LEU A 955 -25.47 25.07 -19.83
C LEU A 955 -25.38 24.97 -18.31
N GLU A 956 -25.53 26.08 -17.59
CA GLU A 956 -25.60 26.10 -16.12
C GLU A 956 -26.99 26.53 -15.63
N GLY A 957 -27.33 26.18 -14.39
CA GLY A 957 -28.55 26.65 -13.72
C GLY A 957 -29.83 25.96 -14.19
N LEU A 958 -29.74 24.72 -14.66
CA LEU A 958 -30.92 23.88 -14.87
C LEU A 958 -31.35 23.27 -13.53
N ASP A 959 -32.62 23.37 -13.16
CA ASP A 959 -33.08 23.00 -11.81
C ASP A 959 -33.25 21.47 -11.68
N PHE A 960 -32.20 20.67 -11.83
CA PHE A 960 -32.20 19.23 -11.52
C PHE A 960 -31.10 18.89 -10.52
N GLY A 961 -31.36 17.91 -9.64
CA GLY A 961 -30.46 17.53 -8.56
C GLY A 961 -31.09 17.72 -7.19
N HIS A 962 -30.27 18.13 -6.21
CA HIS A 962 -30.65 18.29 -4.81
C HIS A 962 -31.37 19.61 -4.45
N GLY A 963 -31.43 20.57 -5.37
CA GLY A 963 -32.21 21.82 -5.17
C GLY A 963 -33.71 21.66 -5.48
N VAL A 964 -34.51 22.65 -5.10
CA VAL A 964 -35.95 22.74 -5.42
C VAL A 964 -36.27 23.95 -6.31
N PRO A 965 -37.03 23.79 -7.42
CA PRO A 965 -37.62 22.56 -7.90
C PRO A 965 -36.59 21.55 -8.43
N ALA A 966 -36.89 20.24 -8.39
CA ALA A 966 -36.03 19.18 -8.94
C ALA A 966 -36.68 18.56 -10.19
N LEU A 967 -36.27 19.03 -11.36
CA LEU A 967 -36.67 18.51 -12.67
C LEU A 967 -36.21 17.06 -12.84
N THR A 968 -37.07 16.25 -13.44
CA THR A 968 -36.76 14.87 -13.80
C THR A 968 -36.08 14.83 -15.16
N VAL A 969 -34.88 14.24 -15.21
CA VAL A 969 -34.05 14.13 -16.41
C VAL A 969 -34.00 12.69 -16.89
N PRO A 970 -34.52 12.39 -18.10
CA PRO A 970 -34.31 11.10 -18.73
C PRO A 970 -32.85 10.90 -19.20
N LEU A 971 -32.22 9.82 -18.76
CA LEU A 971 -30.86 9.42 -19.14
C LEU A 971 -30.91 8.30 -20.19
N GLY A 972 -30.03 8.38 -21.21
CA GLY A 972 -29.94 7.41 -22.30
C GLY A 972 -30.69 7.78 -23.58
N LEU A 973 -31.13 9.03 -23.73
CA LEU A 973 -31.88 9.47 -24.91
C LEU A 973 -31.12 10.47 -25.78
N PRO A 974 -31.26 10.38 -27.12
CA PRO A 974 -30.84 11.45 -28.02
C PRO A 974 -31.54 12.78 -27.67
N ALA A 975 -30.75 13.84 -27.59
CA ALA A 975 -31.21 15.17 -27.23
C ALA A 975 -30.38 16.25 -27.93
N VAL A 976 -30.92 17.47 -27.93
CA VAL A 976 -30.27 18.68 -28.40
C VAL A 976 -30.13 19.64 -27.24
N LEU A 977 -28.88 19.97 -26.90
CA LEU A 977 -28.53 21.04 -25.98
C LEU A 977 -28.41 22.34 -26.79
N ASP A 978 -29.17 23.36 -26.40
CA ASP A 978 -29.05 24.73 -26.90
C ASP A 978 -28.75 25.63 -25.69
N ALA A 979 -27.46 25.85 -25.43
CA ALA A 979 -27.01 26.61 -24.28
C ALA A 979 -27.38 28.09 -24.40
N ASP A 980 -27.39 28.62 -25.62
CA ASP A 980 -27.81 30.00 -25.91
C ASP A 980 -29.28 30.23 -25.57
N ALA A 981 -30.14 29.25 -25.88
CA ALA A 981 -31.56 29.29 -25.56
C ALA A 981 -31.90 28.79 -24.14
N GLY A 982 -30.91 28.34 -23.35
CA GLY A 982 -31.11 27.83 -22.01
C GLY A 982 -31.91 26.52 -21.95
N THR A 983 -31.82 25.65 -22.97
CA THR A 983 -32.73 24.51 -23.12
C THR A 983 -32.05 23.20 -23.49
N LEU A 984 -32.57 22.09 -22.96
CA LEU A 984 -32.26 20.72 -23.38
C LEU A 984 -33.54 20.08 -23.93
N THR A 985 -33.55 19.64 -25.19
CA THR A 985 -34.72 19.05 -25.85
C THR A 985 -34.47 17.61 -26.26
N LEU A 986 -35.21 16.67 -25.69
CA LEU A 986 -35.16 15.25 -26.04
C LEU A 986 -35.80 15.00 -27.41
N ASP A 987 -35.18 14.17 -28.24
CA ASP A 987 -35.72 13.82 -29.57
C ASP A 987 -36.99 12.95 -29.48
N ALA A 988 -37.16 12.24 -28.36
CA ALA A 988 -38.31 11.39 -28.07
C ALA A 988 -38.73 11.55 -26.59
N PRO A 989 -39.97 11.21 -26.23
CA PRO A 989 -40.40 11.22 -24.83
C PRO A 989 -39.53 10.27 -23.99
N GLY A 990 -39.24 10.62 -22.73
CA GLY A 990 -38.35 9.82 -21.86
C GLY A 990 -38.80 8.36 -21.68
N LEU A 991 -40.11 8.11 -21.76
CA LEU A 991 -40.74 6.79 -21.72
C LEU A 991 -41.58 6.54 -23.00
N ALA A 992 -41.78 5.27 -23.36
CA ALA A 992 -42.47 4.84 -24.58
C ALA A 992 -44.00 4.91 -24.52
#